data_AF-A0A1I6RAU5-F1
#
_entry.id   AF-A0A1I6RAU5-F1
#
_cell.length_a   1.000
_cell.length_b   1.000
_cell.length_c   1.000
_cell.angle_alpha   90.00
_cell.angle_beta   90.00
_cell.angle_gamma   90.00
#
_symmetry.space_group_name_H-M   'P 1'
#
loop_
_entity.id
_entity.type
_entity.pdbx_description
1 polymer ?
#
loop_
_entity_poly.entity_id
_entity_poly.type
_entity_poly.pdbx_seq_one_letter_code
_entity_poly.pdbx_strand_id
1 'polypeptide(L)'
;MISLWKRQVSVTLLTAMLAVIAVPYQAYAQDEPLSPVQVTTDGEALPAFPGAEGGGMYATGGRGGDVVYVTNLNDSGPGSLREAVSQGNRTIVFKVSGNITLDSPLRIRGDNITLAGQTAPGDGISVNNHSTYIEADNVIIRYMRFRMGDHTGSTGDGMSARRYSNIMIDHCSVTWGVDEVLSPYENQNTTVQWSIVGEALHMSSHSKGRHGFGGLWGSGNASYHHNILLHNSSRNPRVKGTLDSNKNFDFSNNIVYNWNYLSGYGGDQADINMVNNYYKYGPDTLLDKRSIILSQTGANGKLHVSGNVVDGDEAATQDNWLAVNPDTGKELVYEPLHVTPVTLQSAADAYELVLEQAGAILPKRDSIDARLVNDVRNRTGRHINHPEEVGGWTELASGAAPDDMDLDGMPDAWELEQGLNPNEAADRNEDMNGDGYTNLENYLNSIVGSGSINPVVNIVSPEMNELKGQPGKIMINAQAYDPDGRIAKVEFLASGVKLGEDTTAPYQWKWDDLPEGSYYITARAVDNSGTKTDSDAVVVHINADGELGAWSSSDIGETGIEGHADLRNGVLTVKGGGNIDPLFAGNSGRTNEDQSFHYVYQQLEGDAELVARLDQLSETAPHNRSGLMIRSSLNPAAKEAMIGFSVRGDQYCSVFYSRQEEGGQMVQTPPIPSLSTPYWFKLVKEGDTITGYHSSDGTAWTEVSSITMAGLDTFYIGMAVDAGDENNPVENYNTSVFSEVQLLQQ
;
A
#
# COMPACT_ATOMS: atom_id res chain seq x y z
N MET A 1 -56.41 27.90 -18.01
CA MET A 1 -56.39 29.29 -18.50
C MET A 1 -55.26 30.02 -17.80
N ILE A 2 -54.23 30.46 -18.56
CA ILE A 2 -53.49 31.74 -18.51
C ILE A 2 -53.09 32.28 -17.11
N SER A 3 -51.90 32.75 -16.77
CA SER A 3 -50.51 32.80 -17.28
C SER A 3 -49.76 33.76 -16.34
N LEU A 4 -48.43 33.58 -16.21
CA LEU A 4 -47.41 34.60 -15.84
C LEU A 4 -47.45 35.10 -14.38
N TRP A 5 -46.35 35.06 -13.64
CA TRP A 5 -45.30 36.08 -13.71
C TRP A 5 -43.89 35.53 -13.36
N LYS A 6 -42.90 35.88 -14.19
CA LYS A 6 -41.46 35.83 -13.92
C LYS A 6 -41.02 37.13 -13.21
N ARG A 7 -40.05 37.03 -12.29
CA ARG A 7 -38.97 38.01 -12.02
C ARG A 7 -37.89 37.30 -11.19
N GLN A 8 -36.79 36.88 -11.82
CA GLN A 8 -35.47 37.53 -11.75
C GLN A 8 -34.90 37.56 -10.32
N VAL A 9 -34.10 36.54 -9.99
CA VAL A 9 -33.08 36.61 -8.94
C VAL A 9 -31.76 36.90 -9.64
N SER A 10 -31.16 38.03 -9.29
CA SER A 10 -29.83 38.43 -9.74
C SER A 10 -28.78 37.48 -9.17
N VAL A 11 -27.95 36.92 -10.05
CA VAL A 11 -26.72 36.23 -9.67
C VAL A 11 -25.69 37.30 -9.30
N THR A 12 -25.40 37.42 -8.01
CA THR A 12 -24.21 38.12 -7.53
C THR A 12 -23.09 37.09 -7.46
N LEU A 13 -22.13 37.15 -8.39
CA LEU A 13 -20.87 36.44 -8.27
C LEU A 13 -20.15 36.95 -7.02
N LEU A 14 -19.98 36.10 -6.02
CA LEU A 14 -19.01 36.32 -4.95
C LEU A 14 -17.68 35.72 -5.42
N THR A 15 -16.83 36.53 -6.03
CA THR A 15 -15.40 36.24 -6.13
C THR A 15 -14.81 36.30 -4.72
N ALA A 16 -14.60 35.14 -4.10
CA ALA A 16 -13.76 35.03 -2.92
C ALA A 16 -12.29 35.16 -3.38
N MET A 17 -11.77 36.39 -3.38
CA MET A 17 -10.33 36.62 -3.31
C MET A 17 -9.86 36.10 -1.95
N LEU A 18 -9.15 34.97 -1.94
CA LEU A 18 -8.26 34.60 -0.83
C LEU A 18 -7.11 35.61 -0.81
N ALA A 19 -7.29 36.67 -0.02
CA ALA A 19 -6.19 37.52 0.39
C ALA A 19 -5.31 36.70 1.35
N VAL A 20 -4.17 36.22 0.85
CA VAL A 20 -3.08 35.73 1.68
C VAL A 20 -2.59 36.92 2.50
N ILE A 21 -3.00 36.97 3.77
CA ILE A 21 -2.39 37.87 4.74
C ILE A 21 -1.02 37.28 5.02
N ALA A 22 0.01 37.84 4.39
CA ALA A 22 1.39 37.66 4.81
C ALA A 22 1.51 38.24 6.23
N VAL A 23 1.48 37.37 7.23
CA VAL A 23 1.86 37.73 8.59
C VAL A 23 3.38 37.88 8.58
N PRO A 24 3.95 39.05 8.94
CA PRO A 24 5.39 39.17 9.07
C PRO A 24 5.86 38.23 10.18
N TYR A 25 6.74 37.31 9.84
CA TYR A 25 7.45 36.43 10.76
C TYR A 25 8.19 37.31 11.77
N GLN A 26 7.60 37.52 12.96
CA GLN A 26 8.31 38.11 14.07
C GLN A 26 9.30 37.06 14.57
N ALA A 27 10.59 37.36 14.42
CA ALA A 27 11.67 36.59 14.98
C ALA A 27 11.43 36.43 16.49
N TYR A 28 11.00 35.25 16.91
CA TYR A 28 11.11 34.84 18.29
C TYR A 28 12.58 34.74 18.64
N ALA A 29 12.94 35.32 19.78
CA ALA A 29 14.29 35.29 20.31
C ALA A 29 14.79 33.84 20.29
N GLN A 30 15.95 33.63 19.66
CA GLN A 30 16.69 32.39 19.74
C GLN A 30 16.92 32.09 21.22
N ASP A 31 16.27 31.05 21.74
CA ASP A 31 16.89 30.32 22.83
C ASP A 31 18.22 29.81 22.27
N GLU A 32 19.30 30.27 22.91
CA GLU A 32 20.68 29.93 22.58
C GLU A 32 20.76 28.43 22.23
N PRO A 33 21.35 28.04 21.09
CA PRO A 33 21.59 26.63 20.83
C PRO A 33 22.40 26.10 22.01
N LEU A 34 21.89 25.07 22.68
CA LEU A 34 22.69 24.32 23.63
C LEU A 34 23.98 23.97 22.90
N SER A 35 25.09 24.54 23.40
CA SER A 35 26.39 24.37 22.78
C SER A 35 26.60 22.87 22.58
N PRO A 36 27.05 22.41 21.39
CA PRO A 36 27.35 21.01 21.21
C PRO A 36 28.33 20.63 22.33
N VAL A 37 27.94 19.65 23.14
CA VAL A 37 28.84 19.08 24.11
C VAL A 37 29.99 18.52 23.28
N GLN A 38 31.10 19.24 23.27
CA GLN A 38 32.36 18.76 22.74
C GLN A 38 32.80 17.63 23.67
N VAL A 39 32.34 16.41 23.38
CA VAL A 39 32.93 15.20 23.92
C VAL A 39 34.18 14.95 23.11
N THR A 40 35.30 15.53 23.55
CA THR A 40 36.61 15.05 23.13
C THR A 40 36.93 13.81 23.96
N THR A 41 36.85 12.62 23.37
CA THR A 41 37.58 11.45 23.88
C THR A 41 37.99 10.54 22.72
N ASP A 42 39.29 10.28 22.63
CA ASP A 42 39.83 9.08 21.98
C ASP A 42 38.96 7.85 22.29
N GLY A 43 38.41 7.20 21.25
CA GLY A 43 37.93 5.81 21.34
C GLY A 43 36.44 5.51 21.12
N GLU A 44 35.59 6.43 20.64
CA GLU A 44 34.26 6.04 20.13
C GLU A 44 34.35 5.51 18.70
N ALA A 45 33.58 4.45 18.39
CA ALA A 45 33.59 3.83 17.07
C ALA A 45 33.03 4.80 16.02
N LEU A 46 33.64 4.85 14.83
CA LEU A 46 33.18 5.71 13.74
C LEU A 46 31.83 5.21 13.20
N PRO A 47 30.78 6.05 13.13
CA PRO A 47 29.51 5.68 12.51
C PRO A 47 29.64 5.23 11.05
N ALA A 48 28.60 4.61 10.52
CA ALA A 48 28.53 4.11 9.15
C ALA A 48 28.70 5.25 8.14
N PHE A 49 28.10 6.40 8.44
CA PHE A 49 28.21 7.67 7.74
C PHE A 49 27.72 8.79 8.67
N PRO A 50 28.02 10.07 8.38
CA PRO A 50 27.43 11.20 9.11
C PRO A 50 25.89 11.15 9.08
N GLY A 51 25.26 11.07 10.25
CA GLY A 51 23.80 10.92 10.40
C GLY A 51 23.28 9.48 10.47
N ALA A 52 24.16 8.47 10.48
CA ALA A 52 23.79 7.11 10.85
C ALA A 52 23.54 7.03 12.37
N GLU A 53 22.35 6.58 12.77
CA GLU A 53 21.96 6.49 14.18
C GLU A 53 21.41 5.11 14.56
N GLY A 54 21.23 4.87 15.85
CA GLY A 54 20.60 3.65 16.34
C GLY A 54 21.44 2.38 16.23
N GLY A 55 20.77 1.24 16.39
CA GLY A 55 21.41 -0.07 16.56
C GLY A 55 22.42 -0.49 15.50
N GLY A 56 22.18 -0.15 14.24
CA GLY A 56 23.04 -0.46 13.10
C GLY A 56 24.11 0.61 12.79
N MET A 57 24.19 1.70 13.57
CA MET A 57 24.99 2.87 13.23
C MET A 57 26.50 2.61 13.06
N TYR A 58 27.03 1.50 13.57
CA TYR A 58 28.45 1.14 13.46
C TYR A 58 28.73 0.07 12.38
N ALA A 59 27.75 -0.24 11.52
CA ALA A 59 28.04 -1.00 10.31
C ALA A 59 29.11 -0.26 9.50
N THR A 60 30.18 -0.94 9.12
CA THR A 60 31.26 -0.38 8.30
C THR A 60 31.03 -0.63 6.81
N GLY A 61 30.16 -1.59 6.46
CA GLY A 61 29.87 -1.96 5.09
C GLY A 61 31.15 -2.25 4.31
N GLY A 62 31.28 -1.63 3.13
CA GLY A 62 32.43 -1.76 2.23
C GLY A 62 33.64 -0.86 2.53
N ARG A 63 33.66 -0.13 3.66
CA ARG A 63 34.75 0.80 4.03
C ARG A 63 36.13 0.15 3.91
N GLY A 64 37.04 0.81 3.20
CA GLY A 64 38.41 0.34 3.00
C GLY A 64 38.55 -0.82 2.00
N GLY A 65 37.45 -1.24 1.36
CA GLY A 65 37.40 -2.37 0.44
C GLY A 65 37.66 -2.03 -1.03
N ASP A 66 37.21 -2.93 -1.89
CA ASP A 66 37.21 -2.75 -3.35
C ASP A 66 36.01 -1.92 -3.80
N VAL A 67 36.10 -1.32 -5.00
CA VAL A 67 34.95 -0.67 -5.64
C VAL A 67 34.50 -1.47 -6.84
N VAL A 68 33.18 -1.67 -6.94
CA VAL A 68 32.57 -2.45 -8.02
C VAL A 68 31.44 -1.66 -8.66
N TYR A 69 31.50 -1.60 -9.98
CA TYR A 69 30.52 -0.89 -10.80
C TYR A 69 29.40 -1.80 -11.29
N VAL A 70 28.16 -1.39 -11.01
CA VAL A 70 26.99 -1.84 -11.79
C VAL A 70 26.95 -1.01 -13.08
N THR A 71 27.01 -1.70 -14.23
CA THR A 71 27.18 -1.08 -15.56
C THR A 71 26.06 -1.43 -16.54
N ASN A 72 25.12 -2.28 -16.13
CA ASN A 72 23.93 -2.61 -16.92
C ASN A 72 22.75 -2.98 -16.03
N LEU A 73 21.56 -2.98 -16.64
CA LEU A 73 20.28 -3.28 -15.97
C LEU A 73 19.85 -4.74 -16.08
N ASN A 74 20.72 -5.62 -16.60
CA ASN A 74 20.37 -7.04 -16.74
C ASN A 74 20.22 -7.69 -15.35
N ASP A 75 19.35 -8.69 -15.23
CA ASP A 75 19.20 -9.46 -13.98
C ASP A 75 20.53 -10.09 -13.52
N SER A 76 21.31 -10.63 -14.45
CA SER A 76 22.52 -11.40 -14.14
C SER A 76 23.61 -11.25 -15.21
N GLY A 77 24.81 -11.71 -14.87
CA GLY A 77 25.99 -11.68 -15.74
C GLY A 77 26.94 -10.52 -15.43
N PRO A 78 28.05 -10.41 -16.17
CA PRO A 78 29.08 -9.40 -15.93
C PRO A 78 28.52 -7.97 -15.89
N GLY A 79 28.88 -7.22 -14.84
CA GLY A 79 28.47 -5.84 -14.63
C GLY A 79 27.05 -5.65 -14.10
N SER A 80 26.33 -6.71 -13.75
CA SER A 80 25.00 -6.62 -13.15
C SER A 80 25.05 -6.42 -11.63
N LEU A 81 23.96 -5.92 -11.05
CA LEU A 81 23.82 -5.81 -9.59
C LEU A 81 23.95 -7.17 -8.90
N ARG A 82 23.38 -8.23 -9.49
CA ARG A 82 23.43 -9.59 -8.95
C ARG A 82 24.85 -10.13 -8.85
N GLU A 83 25.71 -9.83 -9.84
CA GLU A 83 27.13 -10.17 -9.75
C GLU A 83 27.80 -9.35 -8.63
N ALA A 84 27.54 -8.04 -8.58
CA ALA A 84 28.18 -7.14 -7.62
C ALA A 84 27.92 -7.55 -6.17
N VAL A 85 26.68 -7.94 -5.81
CA VAL A 85 26.29 -8.33 -4.44
C VAL A 85 26.65 -9.77 -4.06
N SER A 86 27.22 -10.54 -4.98
CA SER A 86 27.55 -11.96 -4.75
C SER A 86 28.83 -12.18 -3.94
N GLN A 87 29.63 -11.13 -3.75
CA GLN A 87 30.92 -11.15 -3.06
C GLN A 87 31.04 -9.96 -2.11
N GLY A 88 31.85 -10.12 -1.06
CA GLY A 88 32.00 -9.15 0.02
C GLY A 88 33.16 -8.15 -0.15
N ASN A 89 33.39 -7.38 0.93
CA ASN A 89 34.47 -6.41 1.13
C ASN A 89 34.54 -5.33 0.04
N ARG A 90 33.40 -4.71 -0.28
CA ARG A 90 33.31 -3.77 -1.39
C ARG A 90 32.22 -2.73 -1.26
N THR A 91 32.46 -1.59 -1.88
CA THR A 91 31.44 -0.58 -2.14
C THR A 91 30.94 -0.72 -3.58
N ILE A 92 29.63 -0.86 -3.73
CA ILE A 92 28.95 -1.03 -5.01
C ILE A 92 28.36 0.31 -5.42
N VAL A 93 28.80 0.79 -6.58
CA VAL A 93 28.44 2.08 -7.18
C VAL A 93 27.83 1.86 -8.57
N PHE A 94 27.05 2.83 -9.07
CA PHE A 94 26.24 2.67 -10.27
C PHE A 94 26.70 3.61 -11.39
N LYS A 95 27.03 3.04 -12.57
CA LYS A 95 27.21 3.79 -13.83
C LYS A 95 25.95 3.82 -14.70
N VAL A 96 24.85 3.25 -14.20
CA VAL A 96 23.57 3.16 -14.89
C VAL A 96 22.42 3.54 -13.96
N SER A 97 21.33 3.99 -14.57
CA SER A 97 20.05 4.24 -13.93
C SER A 97 18.92 3.64 -14.73
N GLY A 98 17.83 3.32 -14.06
CA GLY A 98 16.73 2.56 -14.65
C GLY A 98 16.15 1.51 -13.70
N ASN A 99 15.33 0.63 -14.27
CA ASN A 99 14.74 -0.50 -13.59
C ASN A 99 15.55 -1.76 -13.89
N ILE A 100 16.06 -2.42 -12.85
CA ILE A 100 16.59 -3.79 -12.90
C ILE A 100 15.41 -4.72 -12.65
N THR A 101 14.86 -5.29 -13.73
CA THR A 101 13.79 -6.29 -13.63
C THR A 101 14.41 -7.63 -13.31
N LEU A 102 14.06 -8.19 -12.15
CA LEU A 102 14.58 -9.47 -11.72
C LEU A 102 13.86 -10.63 -12.42
N ASP A 103 14.61 -11.69 -12.72
CA ASP A 103 14.10 -13.00 -13.19
C ASP A 103 13.98 -14.02 -12.04
N SER A 104 14.59 -13.71 -10.89
CA SER A 104 14.53 -14.52 -9.66
C SER A 104 14.91 -13.65 -8.44
N PRO A 105 14.65 -14.09 -7.20
CA PRO A 105 15.01 -13.28 -6.02
C PRO A 105 16.47 -12.84 -6.00
N LEU A 106 16.71 -11.56 -5.70
CA LEU A 106 18.05 -11.03 -5.51
C LEU A 106 18.55 -11.40 -4.12
N ARG A 107 19.77 -11.93 -4.03
CA ARG A 107 20.38 -12.36 -2.76
C ARG A 107 21.71 -11.66 -2.57
N ILE A 108 21.77 -10.80 -1.56
CA ILE A 108 22.97 -10.12 -1.13
C ILE A 108 23.74 -11.09 -0.24
N ARG A 109 24.87 -11.62 -0.72
CA ARG A 109 25.63 -12.70 -0.04
C ARG A 109 27.05 -12.29 0.36
N GLY A 110 27.49 -11.12 -0.09
CA GLY A 110 28.78 -10.57 0.31
C GLY A 110 28.69 -9.90 1.67
N ASP A 111 29.51 -10.35 2.62
CA ASP A 111 29.72 -9.62 3.89
C ASP A 111 30.51 -8.33 3.64
N ASN A 112 30.36 -7.33 4.51
CA ASN A 112 31.10 -6.07 4.44
C ASN A 112 30.87 -5.35 3.11
N ILE A 113 29.62 -4.98 2.84
CA ILE A 113 29.27 -4.27 1.60
C ILE A 113 28.49 -2.98 1.84
N THR A 114 28.71 -2.01 0.96
CA THR A 114 27.90 -0.79 0.86
C THR A 114 27.27 -0.75 -0.52
N LEU A 115 25.94 -0.69 -0.61
CA LEU A 115 25.21 -0.38 -1.85
C LEU A 115 24.88 1.11 -1.85
N ALA A 116 25.58 1.87 -2.68
CA ALA A 116 25.47 3.33 -2.74
C ALA A 116 24.57 3.77 -3.91
N GLY A 117 23.25 3.62 -3.75
CA GLY A 117 22.26 3.96 -4.77
C GLY A 117 22.29 5.43 -5.22
N GLN A 118 22.77 6.33 -4.36
CA GLN A 118 22.92 7.76 -4.68
C GLN A 118 23.93 8.05 -5.79
N THR A 119 24.80 7.09 -6.13
CA THR A 119 25.75 7.22 -7.25
C THR A 119 25.11 7.01 -8.62
N ALA A 120 23.90 6.42 -8.67
CA ALA A 120 23.22 6.20 -9.94
C ALA A 120 22.90 7.55 -10.62
N PRO A 121 23.19 7.70 -11.94
CA PRO A 121 22.90 8.93 -12.67
C PRO A 121 21.38 9.12 -12.91
N GLY A 122 20.99 10.22 -13.56
CA GLY A 122 19.59 10.41 -14.01
C GLY A 122 18.58 10.38 -12.86
N ASP A 123 17.56 9.53 -12.97
CA ASP A 123 16.49 9.38 -11.97
C ASP A 123 16.81 8.32 -10.89
N GLY A 124 17.98 7.66 -10.95
CA GLY A 124 18.40 6.64 -9.99
C GLY A 124 18.08 5.19 -10.41
N ILE A 125 18.12 4.27 -9.44
CA ILE A 125 18.00 2.83 -9.68
C ILE A 125 16.82 2.22 -8.90
N SER A 126 16.12 1.27 -9.52
CA SER A 126 15.09 0.45 -8.88
C SER A 126 15.29 -1.03 -9.19
N VAL A 127 15.02 -1.88 -8.21
CA VAL A 127 15.05 -3.35 -8.32
C VAL A 127 13.62 -3.86 -8.24
N ASN A 128 13.15 -4.53 -9.29
CA ASN A 128 11.73 -4.83 -9.46
C ASN A 128 11.46 -6.33 -9.62
N ASN A 129 10.18 -6.72 -9.54
CA ASN A 129 9.63 -8.01 -9.96
C ASN A 129 9.89 -9.22 -9.04
N HIS A 130 10.89 -9.18 -8.15
CA HIS A 130 11.11 -10.25 -7.16
C HIS A 130 11.64 -9.73 -5.82
N SER A 131 11.48 -10.56 -4.78
CA SER A 131 12.02 -10.33 -3.43
C SER A 131 13.53 -10.09 -3.44
N THR A 132 13.98 -9.24 -2.51
CA THR A 132 15.39 -9.06 -2.17
C THR A 132 15.70 -9.62 -0.79
N TYR A 133 16.76 -10.42 -0.67
CA TYR A 133 17.21 -10.98 0.61
C TYR A 133 18.59 -10.46 0.97
N ILE A 134 18.71 -9.87 2.17
CA ILE A 134 20.01 -9.59 2.80
C ILE A 134 20.43 -10.87 3.52
N GLU A 135 21.43 -11.55 2.95
CA GLU A 135 21.98 -12.81 3.42
C GLU A 135 23.46 -12.70 3.80
N ALA A 136 23.82 -11.60 4.45
CA ALA A 136 25.20 -11.25 4.79
C ALA A 136 25.28 -10.36 6.04
N ASP A 137 26.43 -10.38 6.71
CA ASP A 137 26.75 -9.51 7.83
C ASP A 137 27.39 -8.20 7.36
N ASN A 138 27.22 -7.13 8.14
CA ASN A 138 27.85 -5.83 7.91
C ASN A 138 27.50 -5.22 6.54
N VAL A 139 26.22 -4.86 6.39
CA VAL A 139 25.64 -4.39 5.12
C VAL A 139 25.06 -3.00 5.29
N ILE A 140 25.45 -2.09 4.40
CA ILE A 140 24.85 -0.75 4.27
C ILE A 140 24.14 -0.67 2.92
N ILE A 141 22.87 -0.23 2.90
CA ILE A 141 22.11 0.03 1.68
C ILE A 141 21.52 1.44 1.77
N ARG A 142 21.80 2.28 0.77
CA ARG A 142 21.33 3.67 0.73
C ARG A 142 20.70 4.05 -0.60
N TYR A 143 19.63 4.84 -0.57
CA TYR A 143 19.02 5.47 -1.76
C TYR A 143 18.62 4.49 -2.88
N MET A 144 18.20 3.29 -2.51
CA MET A 144 17.76 2.24 -3.41
C MET A 144 16.24 2.07 -3.36
N ARG A 145 15.64 1.67 -4.48
CA ARG A 145 14.23 1.31 -4.56
C ARG A 145 14.07 -0.19 -4.79
N PHE A 146 13.12 -0.80 -4.12
CA PHE A 146 12.77 -2.22 -4.24
C PHE A 146 11.26 -2.33 -4.44
N ARG A 147 10.81 -2.77 -5.62
CA ARG A 147 9.41 -2.77 -6.02
C ARG A 147 9.00 -4.12 -6.53
N MET A 148 8.67 -5.04 -5.62
CA MET A 148 8.46 -6.45 -5.96
C MET A 148 7.30 -6.64 -6.94
N GLY A 149 6.11 -6.11 -6.64
CA GLY A 149 4.92 -6.37 -7.44
C GLY A 149 4.47 -7.83 -7.35
N ASP A 150 3.52 -8.24 -8.18
CA ASP A 150 2.90 -9.57 -8.16
C ASP A 150 2.87 -10.28 -9.51
N HIS A 151 3.51 -9.72 -10.54
CA HIS A 151 3.55 -10.28 -11.90
C HIS A 151 4.09 -11.70 -11.99
N THR A 152 4.86 -12.13 -11.00
CA THR A 152 5.42 -13.49 -10.94
C THR A 152 4.56 -14.47 -10.13
N GLY A 153 3.49 -13.98 -9.48
CA GLY A 153 2.68 -14.74 -8.51
C GLY A 153 3.44 -15.13 -7.24
N SER A 154 4.57 -14.46 -6.94
CA SER A 154 5.36 -14.77 -5.74
C SER A 154 4.71 -14.18 -4.50
N THR A 155 4.69 -14.95 -3.41
CA THR A 155 4.11 -14.53 -2.13
C THR A 155 5.17 -14.14 -1.11
N GLY A 156 6.36 -13.74 -1.56
CA GLY A 156 7.46 -13.38 -0.66
C GLY A 156 7.34 -11.94 -0.15
N ASP A 157 8.22 -11.60 0.79
CA ASP A 157 8.41 -10.23 1.21
C ASP A 157 9.03 -9.40 0.07
N GLY A 158 8.80 -8.09 0.06
CA GLY A 158 9.53 -7.17 -0.82
C GLY A 158 11.03 -7.21 -0.53
N MET A 159 11.39 -7.09 0.76
CA MET A 159 12.75 -7.29 1.25
C MET A 159 12.77 -7.96 2.62
N SER A 160 13.70 -8.91 2.84
CA SER A 160 13.95 -9.48 4.17
C SER A 160 15.43 -9.50 4.54
N ALA A 161 15.71 -9.39 5.83
CA ALA A 161 17.02 -9.60 6.43
C ALA A 161 16.84 -10.37 7.74
N ARG A 162 17.42 -11.57 7.85
CA ARG A 162 17.14 -12.43 9.00
C ARG A 162 18.33 -13.26 9.45
N ARG A 163 18.69 -13.17 10.74
CA ARG A 163 19.82 -13.86 11.39
C ARG A 163 21.19 -13.37 10.91
N TYR A 164 21.30 -12.07 10.71
CA TYR A 164 22.54 -11.38 10.39
C TYR A 164 22.77 -10.22 11.35
N SER A 165 23.95 -9.61 11.28
CA SER A 165 24.39 -8.56 12.18
C SER A 165 24.88 -7.32 11.45
N ASN A 166 24.75 -6.15 12.08
CA ASN A 166 25.25 -4.86 11.60
C ASN A 166 24.61 -4.50 10.24
N ILE A 167 23.31 -4.26 10.25
CA ILE A 167 22.53 -3.92 9.05
C ILE A 167 22.09 -2.46 9.14
N MET A 168 22.40 -1.69 8.10
CA MET A 168 22.00 -0.30 7.94
C MET A 168 21.20 -0.14 6.64
N ILE A 169 19.91 0.16 6.76
CA ILE A 169 19.03 0.52 5.64
C ILE A 169 18.64 1.98 5.82
N ASP A 170 19.08 2.85 4.92
CA ASP A 170 18.89 4.30 5.02
C ASP A 170 18.36 4.85 3.70
N HIS A 171 17.37 5.74 3.74
CA HIS A 171 16.82 6.37 2.53
C HIS A 171 16.42 5.37 1.44
N CYS A 172 15.84 4.22 1.80
CA CYS A 172 15.36 3.24 0.84
C CYS A 172 13.84 3.32 0.68
N SER A 173 13.35 2.95 -0.50
CA SER A 173 11.92 2.82 -0.75
C SER A 173 11.61 1.37 -1.09
N VAL A 174 10.91 0.67 -0.21
CA VAL A 174 10.49 -0.72 -0.40
C VAL A 174 8.99 -0.72 -0.59
N THR A 175 8.52 -1.21 -1.74
CA THR A 175 7.10 -1.22 -2.06
C THR A 175 6.57 -2.47 -2.74
N TRP A 176 5.24 -2.64 -2.67
CA TRP A 176 4.47 -3.68 -3.36
C TRP A 176 4.90 -5.09 -2.99
N GLY A 177 5.06 -5.33 -1.68
CA GLY A 177 5.21 -6.68 -1.12
C GLY A 177 3.87 -7.42 -1.05
N VAL A 178 3.91 -8.76 -1.15
CA VAL A 178 2.72 -9.63 -1.15
C VAL A 178 2.51 -10.33 0.21
N ASP A 179 3.55 -10.70 0.96
CA ASP A 179 3.40 -11.01 2.40
C ASP A 179 3.72 -9.75 3.21
N GLU A 180 5.01 -9.49 3.46
CA GLU A 180 5.50 -8.25 4.04
C GLU A 180 6.23 -7.34 3.04
N VAL A 181 6.27 -6.04 3.30
CA VAL A 181 7.06 -5.11 2.48
C VAL A 181 8.53 -5.16 2.88
N LEU A 182 8.86 -4.95 4.17
CA LEU A 182 10.23 -4.95 4.68
C LEU A 182 10.34 -5.68 6.02
N SER A 183 11.08 -6.79 6.08
CA SER A 183 11.22 -7.64 7.27
C SER A 183 12.68 -7.86 7.73
N PRO A 184 13.32 -6.88 8.40
CA PRO A 184 14.54 -7.06 9.15
C PRO A 184 14.25 -7.59 10.57
N TYR A 185 14.45 -8.88 10.84
CA TYR A 185 14.18 -9.45 12.16
C TYR A 185 15.08 -10.63 12.54
N GLU A 186 15.14 -10.97 13.83
CA GLU A 186 16.12 -11.94 14.36
C GLU A 186 17.56 -11.54 14.00
N ASN A 187 17.83 -10.24 13.87
CA ASN A 187 19.16 -9.68 13.60
C ASN A 187 19.76 -9.08 14.87
N GLN A 188 21.04 -8.73 14.81
CA GLN A 188 21.71 -7.95 15.85
C GLN A 188 22.25 -6.65 15.25
N ASN A 189 22.15 -5.53 15.97
CA ASN A 189 22.62 -4.21 15.51
C ASN A 189 22.00 -3.82 14.17
N THR A 190 20.73 -3.45 14.19
CA THR A 190 19.97 -3.11 12.97
C THR A 190 19.41 -1.70 13.06
N THR A 191 19.59 -0.91 12.00
CA THR A 191 18.88 0.36 11.83
C THR A 191 18.14 0.35 10.49
N VAL A 192 16.87 0.75 10.53
CA VAL A 192 16.16 1.27 9.34
C VAL A 192 15.81 2.72 9.61
N GLN A 193 16.32 3.63 8.79
CA GLN A 193 16.06 5.05 8.94
C GLN A 193 15.68 5.74 7.63
N TRP A 194 14.91 6.83 7.75
CA TRP A 194 14.56 7.70 6.63
C TRP A 194 14.02 6.93 5.42
N SER A 195 13.29 5.84 5.61
CA SER A 195 12.87 4.95 4.52
C SER A 195 11.35 4.92 4.34
N ILE A 196 10.89 4.58 3.15
CA ILE A 196 9.47 4.37 2.83
C ILE A 196 9.21 2.86 2.74
N VAL A 197 8.17 2.40 3.44
CA VAL A 197 7.73 1.01 3.50
C VAL A 197 6.22 0.95 3.30
N GLY A 198 5.79 0.60 2.09
CA GLY A 198 4.37 0.56 1.76
C GLY A 198 4.17 0.14 0.33
N GLU A 199 3.27 0.72 -0.41
CA GLU A 199 1.89 0.23 -0.42
C GLU A 199 1.87 -1.30 -0.65
N ALA A 200 1.53 -2.09 0.38
CA ALA A 200 1.48 -3.55 0.23
C ALA A 200 0.28 -3.99 -0.62
N LEU A 201 0.39 -5.13 -1.30
CA LEU A 201 -0.67 -5.63 -2.19
C LEU A 201 -1.71 -6.42 -1.38
N HIS A 202 -2.94 -5.90 -1.28
CA HIS A 202 -3.93 -6.30 -0.27
C HIS A 202 -4.62 -7.65 -0.53
N MET A 203 -5.19 -7.82 -1.72
CA MET A 203 -5.85 -9.04 -2.22
C MET A 203 -5.15 -9.54 -3.48
N SER A 204 -3.83 -9.78 -3.36
CA SER A 204 -2.99 -10.27 -4.45
C SER A 204 -2.75 -11.79 -4.32
N SER A 205 -1.64 -12.31 -4.85
CA SER A 205 -1.37 -13.74 -4.97
C SER A 205 -1.13 -14.51 -3.66
N HIS A 206 -1.25 -13.88 -2.49
CA HIS A 206 -0.96 -14.52 -1.22
C HIS A 206 -2.07 -15.51 -0.81
N SER A 207 -1.71 -16.76 -0.46
CA SER A 207 -2.70 -17.82 -0.20
C SER A 207 -3.57 -17.68 1.05
N LYS A 208 -3.33 -16.63 1.82
CA LYS A 208 -4.11 -16.25 3.01
C LYS A 208 -5.07 -15.08 2.70
N GLY A 209 -5.08 -14.59 1.46
CA GLY A 209 -6.00 -13.56 0.96
C GLY A 209 -5.53 -12.21 1.38
N ARG A 210 -6.28 -11.57 2.29
CA ARG A 210 -5.91 -10.31 2.94
C ARG A 210 -4.52 -10.43 3.56
N HIS A 211 -3.50 -10.12 2.78
CA HIS A 211 -2.10 -10.25 3.12
C HIS A 211 -1.39 -9.20 2.31
N GLY A 212 -1.04 -8.13 3.00
CA GLY A 212 -0.33 -6.97 2.49
C GLY A 212 0.11 -6.19 3.72
N PHE A 213 1.29 -6.52 4.25
CA PHE A 213 1.72 -6.07 5.56
C PHE A 213 3.01 -5.27 5.53
N GLY A 214 3.19 -4.36 6.49
CA GLY A 214 4.39 -3.51 6.54
C GLY A 214 5.67 -4.32 6.75
N GLY A 215 5.78 -5.06 7.85
CA GLY A 215 7.01 -5.79 8.14
C GLY A 215 7.07 -6.53 9.47
N LEU A 216 7.89 -7.58 9.50
CA LEU A 216 8.41 -8.16 10.75
C LEU A 216 9.67 -7.41 11.16
N TRP A 217 9.62 -6.63 12.23
CA TRP A 217 10.78 -5.85 12.70
C TRP A 217 11.29 -6.41 14.01
N GLY A 218 12.56 -6.81 14.03
CA GLY A 218 13.19 -7.52 15.15
C GLY A 218 13.82 -6.59 16.18
N SER A 219 13.81 -7.05 17.43
CA SER A 219 14.66 -6.54 18.50
C SER A 219 16.05 -7.21 18.45
N GLY A 220 17.02 -6.65 19.17
CA GLY A 220 18.41 -7.09 19.12
C GLY A 220 19.35 -5.92 18.88
N ASN A 221 19.36 -4.94 19.80
CA ASN A 221 19.89 -3.61 19.55
C ASN A 221 19.39 -3.04 18.20
N ALA A 222 18.08 -2.84 18.10
CA ALA A 222 17.46 -2.41 16.85
C ALA A 222 16.80 -1.05 17.00
N SER A 223 16.95 -0.21 15.97
CA SER A 223 16.33 1.11 15.88
C SER A 223 15.63 1.25 14.54
N TYR A 224 14.41 1.75 14.58
CA TYR A 224 13.61 2.02 13.41
C TYR A 224 13.04 3.42 13.56
N HIS A 225 13.61 4.40 12.84
CA HIS A 225 13.23 5.79 13.05
C HIS A 225 13.12 6.61 11.78
N HIS A 226 12.26 7.63 11.82
CA HIS A 226 12.08 8.55 10.70
C HIS A 226 11.61 7.87 9.39
N ASN A 227 10.88 6.75 9.50
CA ASN A 227 10.35 6.04 8.35
C ASN A 227 8.87 6.39 8.10
N ILE A 228 8.40 6.16 6.88
CA ILE A 228 6.97 6.15 6.54
C ILE A 228 6.54 4.70 6.34
N LEU A 229 5.60 4.23 7.14
CA LEU A 229 4.90 2.97 6.94
C LEU A 229 3.47 3.28 6.49
N LEU A 230 3.10 2.92 5.26
CA LEU A 230 1.82 3.36 4.69
C LEU A 230 1.11 2.34 3.80
N HIS A 231 -0.22 2.44 3.74
CA HIS A 231 -1.10 1.59 2.91
C HIS A 231 -0.83 0.08 3.10
N ASN A 232 -0.61 -0.32 4.36
CA ASN A 232 -0.40 -1.71 4.75
C ASN A 232 -1.54 -2.13 5.67
N SER A 233 -2.16 -3.28 5.44
CA SER A 233 -3.32 -3.71 6.23
C SER A 233 -3.03 -3.90 7.71
N SER A 234 -1.80 -4.30 8.04
CA SER A 234 -1.30 -4.52 9.38
C SER A 234 0.24 -4.60 9.41
N ARG A 235 0.81 -4.97 10.56
CA ARG A 235 2.24 -5.12 10.83
C ARG A 235 3.02 -3.84 10.48
N ASN A 236 2.65 -2.72 11.10
CA ASN A 236 3.33 -1.43 10.99
C ASN A 236 4.00 -0.99 12.31
N PRO A 237 4.97 -1.75 12.87
CA PRO A 237 5.45 -3.07 12.47
C PRO A 237 4.78 -4.20 13.27
N ARG A 238 5.04 -5.47 12.91
CA ARG A 238 4.94 -6.56 13.88
C ARG A 238 6.28 -6.73 14.58
N VAL A 239 6.32 -6.47 15.89
CA VAL A 239 7.53 -6.58 16.69
C VAL A 239 7.88 -8.05 16.93
N LYS A 240 9.12 -8.40 16.59
CA LYS A 240 9.72 -9.71 16.82
C LYS A 240 10.74 -9.60 17.94
N GLY A 241 10.49 -10.22 19.09
CA GLY A 241 11.49 -10.25 20.16
C GLY A 241 12.60 -11.27 19.94
N THR A 242 13.51 -11.34 20.92
CA THR A 242 14.66 -12.24 20.91
C THR A 242 14.94 -12.82 22.30
N LEU A 243 15.61 -13.97 22.31
CA LEU A 243 16.15 -14.58 23.52
C LEU A 243 17.52 -14.03 23.91
N ASP A 244 18.14 -13.22 23.05
CA ASP A 244 19.46 -12.63 23.32
C ASP A 244 19.41 -11.66 24.50
N SER A 245 20.60 -11.33 25.03
CA SER A 245 20.71 -10.44 26.20
C SER A 245 20.26 -9.01 25.90
N ASN A 246 20.57 -8.51 24.70
CA ASN A 246 20.07 -7.23 24.22
C ASN A 246 18.75 -7.45 23.47
N LYS A 247 17.65 -6.98 24.06
CA LYS A 247 16.28 -7.17 23.57
C LYS A 247 15.66 -5.88 23.08
N ASN A 248 16.48 -4.85 22.93
CA ASN A 248 16.03 -3.50 22.63
C ASN A 248 15.43 -3.42 21.23
N PHE A 249 14.29 -2.75 21.18
CA PHE A 249 13.57 -2.38 19.98
C PHE A 249 13.13 -0.91 20.13
N ASP A 250 13.76 -0.02 19.38
CA ASP A 250 13.39 1.39 19.34
C ASP A 250 12.60 1.69 18.07
N PHE A 251 11.38 2.22 18.23
CA PHE A 251 10.53 2.65 17.13
C PHE A 251 10.10 4.10 17.38
N SER A 252 10.82 5.02 16.76
CA SER A 252 10.75 6.44 17.13
C SER A 252 10.64 7.38 15.94
N ASN A 253 9.85 8.45 16.04
CA ASN A 253 9.69 9.45 14.97
C ASN A 253 9.28 8.90 13.59
N ASN A 254 8.56 7.78 13.53
CA ASN A 254 8.00 7.25 12.28
C ASN A 254 6.60 7.82 12.02
N ILE A 255 6.19 7.78 10.76
CA ILE A 255 4.79 7.99 10.34
C ILE A 255 4.18 6.62 10.05
N VAL A 256 3.01 6.34 10.64
CA VAL A 256 2.19 5.18 10.32
C VAL A 256 0.88 5.68 9.72
N TYR A 257 0.64 5.39 8.44
CA TYR A 257 -0.47 5.93 7.67
C TYR A 257 -1.36 4.84 7.05
N ASN A 258 -2.69 5.05 7.11
CA ASN A 258 -3.69 4.26 6.39
C ASN A 258 -3.55 2.72 6.58
N TRP A 259 -3.41 2.27 7.83
CA TRP A 259 -3.53 0.84 8.13
C TRP A 259 -4.98 0.38 7.98
N ASN A 260 -5.26 -0.92 7.80
CA ASN A 260 -6.66 -1.40 7.73
C ASN A 260 -7.20 -1.73 9.14
N TYR A 261 -6.73 -2.81 9.78
CA TYR A 261 -7.33 -3.30 11.03
C TYR A 261 -6.42 -3.25 12.28
N LEU A 262 -5.11 -3.11 12.11
CA LEU A 262 -4.15 -2.91 13.20
C LEU A 262 -2.97 -2.07 12.69
N SER A 263 -2.49 -1.12 13.50
CA SER A 263 -1.23 -0.42 13.24
C SER A 263 -0.05 -1.35 13.53
N GLY A 264 0.36 -1.51 14.79
CA GLY A 264 1.41 -2.44 15.21
C GLY A 264 0.94 -3.55 16.16
N TYR A 265 1.68 -4.66 16.23
CA TYR A 265 1.46 -5.70 17.24
C TYR A 265 2.68 -6.59 17.51
N GLY A 266 2.58 -7.51 18.48
CA GLY A 266 3.67 -8.43 18.83
C GLY A 266 4.67 -7.82 19.81
N GLY A 267 5.79 -8.53 20.01
CA GLY A 267 6.81 -8.10 20.97
C GLY A 267 7.11 -9.07 22.10
N ASP A 268 6.69 -10.34 22.02
CA ASP A 268 7.09 -11.35 23.00
C ASP A 268 8.62 -11.34 23.16
N GLN A 269 9.11 -11.16 24.39
CA GLN A 269 10.55 -11.03 24.72
C GLN A 269 11.29 -9.83 24.09
N ALA A 270 10.58 -8.75 23.72
CA ALA A 270 11.18 -7.48 23.33
C ALA A 270 11.06 -6.43 24.44
N ASP A 271 12.09 -5.58 24.54
CA ASP A 271 12.12 -4.34 25.31
C ASP A 271 11.88 -3.18 24.33
N ILE A 272 10.64 -2.67 24.33
CA ILE A 272 10.08 -1.82 23.27
C ILE A 272 9.98 -0.36 23.72
N ASN A 273 10.59 0.53 22.95
CA ASN A 273 10.27 1.96 22.93
C ASN A 273 9.38 2.26 21.71
N MET A 274 8.25 2.94 21.94
CA MET A 274 7.44 3.56 20.89
C MET A 274 7.29 5.04 21.19
N VAL A 275 8.14 5.87 20.59
CA VAL A 275 8.33 7.27 21.01
C VAL A 275 8.13 8.26 19.87
N ASN A 276 7.31 9.28 20.08
CA ASN A 276 7.15 10.41 19.17
C ASN A 276 6.81 10.03 17.71
N ASN A 277 6.07 8.94 17.49
CA ASN A 277 5.57 8.56 16.17
C ASN A 277 4.24 9.29 15.85
N TYR A 278 3.91 9.41 14.58
CA TYR A 278 2.65 9.99 14.10
C TYR A 278 1.77 8.90 13.48
N TYR A 279 0.66 8.57 14.14
CA TYR A 279 -0.34 7.61 13.65
C TYR A 279 -1.49 8.36 12.99
N LYS A 280 -1.61 8.24 11.67
CA LYS A 280 -2.63 8.91 10.86
C LYS A 280 -3.53 7.90 10.16
N TYR A 281 -4.81 7.85 10.54
CA TYR A 281 -5.75 6.99 9.82
C TYR A 281 -6.00 7.52 8.40
N GLY A 282 -6.19 6.62 7.44
CA GLY A 282 -6.53 6.95 6.06
C GLY A 282 -7.89 6.38 5.65
N PRO A 283 -8.21 6.42 4.34
CA PRO A 283 -9.47 5.92 3.81
C PRO A 283 -9.74 4.43 4.11
N ASP A 284 -8.73 3.56 4.09
CA ASP A 284 -8.90 2.11 4.32
C ASP A 284 -8.90 1.73 5.80
N THR A 285 -8.56 2.66 6.70
CA THR A 285 -8.59 2.40 8.14
C THR A 285 -10.01 2.19 8.64
N LEU A 286 -10.28 0.99 9.14
CA LEU A 286 -11.56 0.62 9.74
C LEU A 286 -11.91 1.63 10.84
N LEU A 287 -13.17 2.06 10.87
CA LEU A 287 -13.62 3.16 11.73
C LEU A 287 -13.31 2.90 13.22
N ASP A 288 -13.44 1.66 13.68
CA ASP A 288 -13.18 1.26 15.07
C ASP A 288 -11.70 0.95 15.36
N LYS A 289 -10.82 1.06 14.37
CA LYS A 289 -9.37 0.80 14.48
C LYS A 289 -8.51 2.05 14.33
N ARG A 290 -9.12 3.24 14.28
CA ARG A 290 -8.41 4.53 14.12
C ARG A 290 -7.56 4.93 15.34
N SER A 291 -7.93 4.47 16.55
CA SER A 291 -7.27 4.85 17.80
C SER A 291 -6.39 3.72 18.36
N ILE A 292 -5.38 3.27 17.61
CA ILE A 292 -4.49 2.16 18.03
C ILE A 292 -3.02 2.49 17.70
N ILE A 293 -2.15 2.39 18.71
CA ILE A 293 -0.68 2.45 18.58
C ILE A 293 -0.12 1.04 18.51
N LEU A 294 -0.47 0.18 19.48
CA LEU A 294 0.08 -1.18 19.61
C LEU A 294 -0.92 -2.11 20.32
N SER A 295 -1.08 -3.34 19.82
CA SER A 295 -1.93 -4.38 20.45
C SER A 295 -1.21 -5.72 20.50
N GLN A 296 -1.71 -6.69 21.26
CA GLN A 296 -1.21 -8.08 21.28
C GLN A 296 0.32 -8.13 21.48
N THR A 297 0.80 -7.47 22.52
CA THR A 297 2.23 -7.15 22.72
C THR A 297 3.12 -8.36 23.02
N GLY A 298 2.53 -9.54 23.17
CA GLY A 298 3.21 -10.72 23.71
C GLY A 298 3.57 -10.55 25.19
N ALA A 299 4.09 -11.62 25.80
CA ALA A 299 4.53 -11.61 27.19
C ALA A 299 6.04 -11.44 27.27
N ASN A 300 6.56 -11.16 28.47
CA ASN A 300 8.00 -11.05 28.76
C ASN A 300 8.70 -9.88 28.02
N GLY A 301 9.54 -9.14 28.73
CA GLY A 301 10.12 -7.89 28.24
C GLY A 301 9.30 -6.66 28.62
N LYS A 302 9.79 -5.49 28.23
CA LYS A 302 9.30 -4.18 28.65
C LYS A 302 8.61 -3.42 27.54
N LEU A 303 7.69 -2.53 27.90
CA LEU A 303 7.04 -1.61 26.98
C LEU A 303 7.07 -0.19 27.56
N HIS A 304 7.62 0.72 26.78
CA HIS A 304 7.54 2.16 26.97
C HIS A 304 6.83 2.78 25.75
N VAL A 305 5.85 3.64 25.99
CA VAL A 305 5.16 4.42 24.96
C VAL A 305 5.01 5.86 25.43
N SER A 306 5.41 6.83 24.60
CA SER A 306 5.29 8.25 24.93
C SER A 306 5.36 9.18 23.71
N GLY A 307 4.72 10.35 23.83
CA GLY A 307 4.82 11.45 22.87
C GLY A 307 4.30 11.19 21.45
N ASN A 308 3.65 10.04 21.21
CA ASN A 308 3.04 9.72 19.92
C ASN A 308 1.77 10.56 19.71
N VAL A 309 1.52 10.95 18.46
CA VAL A 309 0.27 11.60 18.03
C VAL A 309 -0.63 10.55 17.41
N VAL A 310 -1.90 10.52 17.84
CA VAL A 310 -2.96 9.69 17.25
C VAL A 310 -3.99 10.62 16.62
N ASP A 311 -3.91 10.76 15.28
CA ASP A 311 -4.75 11.66 14.50
C ASP A 311 -6.24 11.38 14.73
N GLY A 312 -6.99 12.41 15.10
CA GLY A 312 -8.43 12.31 15.41
C GLY A 312 -8.77 11.79 16.82
N ASP A 313 -7.77 11.46 17.66
CA ASP A 313 -7.97 11.07 19.06
C ASP A 313 -7.07 11.88 20.00
N GLU A 314 -7.61 13.00 20.48
CA GLU A 314 -6.89 13.91 21.38
C GLU A 314 -6.59 13.25 22.74
N ALA A 315 -7.48 12.37 23.23
CA ALA A 315 -7.28 11.69 24.50
C ALA A 315 -6.10 10.70 24.40
N ALA A 316 -6.05 9.89 23.35
CA ALA A 316 -4.93 8.99 23.09
C ALA A 316 -3.62 9.74 22.79
N THR A 317 -3.70 10.93 22.18
CA THR A 317 -2.53 11.79 21.97
C THR A 317 -1.97 12.33 23.29
N GLN A 318 -2.83 12.71 24.23
CA GLN A 318 -2.42 13.18 25.56
C GLN A 318 -1.95 12.03 26.47
N ASP A 319 -2.57 10.86 26.35
CA ASP A 319 -2.22 9.64 27.08
C ASP A 319 -2.17 8.44 26.14
N ASN A 320 -0.98 8.16 25.61
CA ASN A 320 -0.76 7.08 24.64
C ASN A 320 -1.16 5.70 25.16
N TRP A 321 -1.21 5.49 26.49
CA TRP A 321 -1.62 4.22 27.06
C TRP A 321 -3.09 3.87 26.77
N LEU A 322 -3.93 4.85 26.41
CA LEU A 322 -5.31 4.62 25.97
C LEU A 322 -5.39 3.94 24.59
N ALA A 323 -4.36 4.07 23.76
CA ALA A 323 -4.27 3.45 22.43
C ALA A 323 -3.38 2.20 22.40
N VAL A 324 -3.04 1.66 23.57
CA VAL A 324 -2.24 0.44 23.72
C VAL A 324 -3.05 -0.62 24.45
N ASN A 325 -3.05 -1.85 23.93
CA ASN A 325 -3.68 -3.01 24.57
C ASN A 325 -2.61 -4.07 24.88
N PRO A 326 -1.95 -3.99 26.05
CA PRO A 326 -0.85 -4.88 26.40
C PRO A 326 -1.34 -6.25 26.87
N ASP A 327 -0.62 -7.29 26.48
CA ASP A 327 -0.89 -8.66 26.93
C ASP A 327 -0.44 -8.89 28.38
N THR A 328 -1.04 -9.88 29.03
CA THR A 328 -0.66 -10.28 30.39
C THR A 328 0.80 -10.74 30.41
N GLY A 329 1.59 -10.20 31.34
CA GLY A 329 3.01 -10.54 31.51
C GLY A 329 3.99 -9.63 30.75
N LYS A 330 3.51 -8.60 30.04
CA LYS A 330 4.35 -7.48 29.58
C LYS A 330 4.61 -6.52 30.74
N GLU A 331 5.87 -6.13 30.96
CA GLU A 331 6.22 -5.13 31.98
C GLU A 331 6.03 -3.72 31.40
N LEU A 332 5.15 -2.92 31.99
CA LEU A 332 4.90 -1.55 31.54
C LEU A 332 5.82 -0.59 32.29
N VAL A 333 6.59 0.21 31.56
CA VAL A 333 7.55 1.18 32.11
C VAL A 333 7.29 2.58 31.56
N TYR A 334 7.29 3.57 32.46
CA TYR A 334 6.95 4.96 32.14
C TYR A 334 8.18 5.81 31.82
N GLU A 335 9.37 5.34 32.16
CA GLU A 335 10.64 5.95 31.74
C GLU A 335 11.13 5.28 30.44
N PRO A 336 11.72 6.04 29.50
CA PRO A 336 12.29 5.49 28.29
C PRO A 336 13.31 4.39 28.57
N LEU A 337 13.25 3.31 27.78
CA LEU A 337 14.24 2.25 27.84
C LEU A 337 15.57 2.76 27.27
N HIS A 338 16.67 2.31 27.86
CA HIS A 338 18.00 2.63 27.36
C HIS A 338 18.28 1.87 26.07
N VAL A 339 18.41 2.60 24.97
CA VAL A 339 18.70 2.10 23.62
C VAL A 339 19.89 2.85 23.03
N THR A 340 20.42 2.35 21.91
CA THR A 340 21.43 3.11 21.15
C THR A 340 20.79 4.43 20.69
N PRO A 341 21.42 5.59 20.94
CA PRO A 341 20.78 6.89 20.74
C PRO A 341 20.33 7.15 19.28
N VAL A 342 19.23 7.89 19.18
CA VAL A 342 18.66 8.46 17.96
C VAL A 342 18.33 9.93 18.27
N THR A 343 18.54 10.84 17.32
CA THR A 343 18.15 12.24 17.49
C THR A 343 16.64 12.37 17.35
N LEU A 344 15.96 12.68 18.46
CA LEU A 344 14.50 12.75 18.50
C LEU A 344 13.98 14.18 18.30
N GLN A 345 12.87 14.31 17.58
CA GLN A 345 12.01 15.50 17.60
C GLN A 345 10.64 15.17 18.19
N SER A 346 9.81 16.19 18.39
CA SER A 346 8.39 15.95 18.67
C SER A 346 7.74 15.18 17.51
N ALA A 347 6.65 14.46 17.75
CA ALA A 347 5.95 13.73 16.68
C ALA A 347 5.47 14.65 15.55
N ALA A 348 5.10 15.90 15.86
CA ALA A 348 4.67 16.88 14.87
C ALA A 348 5.83 17.42 14.02
N ASP A 349 6.99 17.69 14.63
CA ASP A 349 8.17 18.15 13.89
C ASP A 349 8.76 17.01 13.04
N ALA A 350 8.82 15.80 13.61
CA ALA A 350 9.24 14.61 12.90
C ALA A 350 8.32 14.32 11.70
N TYR A 351 7.00 14.53 11.83
CA TYR A 351 6.07 14.34 10.71
C TYR A 351 6.47 15.16 9.48
N GLU A 352 6.82 16.43 9.65
CA GLU A 352 7.24 17.25 8.50
C GLU A 352 8.61 16.83 7.95
N LEU A 353 9.58 16.56 8.83
CA LEU A 353 10.93 16.11 8.41
C LEU A 353 10.88 14.80 7.64
N VAL A 354 10.09 13.84 8.12
CA VAL A 354 9.98 12.51 7.52
C VAL A 354 9.29 12.58 6.15
N LEU A 355 8.25 13.40 5.99
CA LEU A 355 7.61 13.60 4.68
C LEU A 355 8.55 14.25 3.66
N GLU A 356 9.49 15.07 4.10
CA GLU A 356 10.49 15.70 3.23
C GLU A 356 11.61 14.71 2.85
N GLN A 357 12.13 13.96 3.83
CA GLN A 357 13.41 13.26 3.68
C GLN A 357 13.29 11.76 3.45
N ALA A 358 12.21 11.10 3.87
CA ALA A 358 12.14 9.64 3.80
C ALA A 358 12.03 9.08 2.37
N GLY A 359 12.70 7.95 2.13
CA GLY A 359 12.73 7.23 0.85
C GLY A 359 13.99 7.51 0.04
N ALA A 360 14.04 6.91 -1.15
CA ALA A 360 15.13 7.12 -2.10
C ALA A 360 15.00 8.51 -2.77
N ILE A 361 15.48 9.54 -2.09
CA ILE A 361 15.43 10.94 -2.57
C ILE A 361 16.61 11.33 -3.46
N LEU A 362 17.66 10.52 -3.51
CA LEU A 362 18.83 10.71 -4.36
C LEU A 362 18.89 9.68 -5.49
N PRO A 363 19.31 10.08 -6.70
CA PRO A 363 19.58 11.47 -7.15
C PRO A 363 18.32 12.36 -7.22
N LYS A 364 17.14 11.74 -7.27
CA LYS A 364 15.82 12.37 -7.23
C LYS A 364 14.84 11.48 -6.48
N ARG A 365 13.80 12.06 -5.88
CA ARG A 365 12.58 11.32 -5.47
C ARG A 365 11.73 11.06 -6.72
N ASP A 366 11.25 9.83 -6.89
CA ASP A 366 10.47 9.48 -8.08
C ASP A 366 8.96 9.71 -7.91
N SER A 367 8.21 9.44 -8.97
CA SER A 367 6.78 9.75 -9.04
C SER A 367 5.94 8.96 -8.04
N ILE A 368 6.34 7.74 -7.73
CA ILE A 368 5.63 6.84 -6.82
C ILE A 368 5.85 7.31 -5.39
N ASP A 369 7.10 7.55 -4.99
CA ASP A 369 7.41 8.03 -3.64
C ASP A 369 6.82 9.43 -3.40
N ALA A 370 6.78 10.29 -4.43
CA ALA A 370 6.13 11.59 -4.37
C ALA A 370 4.60 11.49 -4.18
N ARG A 371 3.93 10.55 -4.88
CA ARG A 371 2.51 10.23 -4.64
C ARG A 371 2.30 9.80 -3.20
N LEU A 372 3.05 8.80 -2.74
CA LEU A 372 2.92 8.23 -1.40
C LEU A 372 3.07 9.28 -0.29
N VAL A 373 4.01 10.22 -0.42
CA VAL A 373 4.14 11.36 0.50
C VAL A 373 2.92 12.28 0.44
N ASN A 374 2.39 12.56 -0.76
CA ASN A 374 1.19 13.35 -0.93
C ASN A 374 -0.06 12.67 -0.33
N ASP A 375 -0.16 11.34 -0.41
CA ASP A 375 -1.26 10.57 0.16
C ASP A 375 -1.33 10.77 1.68
N VAL A 376 -0.16 10.72 2.36
CA VAL A 376 -0.07 11.03 3.80
C VAL A 376 -0.48 12.47 4.08
N ARG A 377 0.04 13.44 3.30
CA ARG A 377 -0.24 14.88 3.50
C ARG A 377 -1.73 15.20 3.36
N ASN A 378 -2.37 14.63 2.33
CA ASN A 378 -3.74 14.97 1.94
C ASN A 378 -4.80 14.03 2.51
N ARG A 379 -4.38 12.95 3.19
CA ARG A 379 -5.24 11.85 3.64
C ARG A 379 -5.98 11.19 2.46
N THR A 380 -5.24 10.81 1.43
CA THR A 380 -5.76 10.14 0.22
C THR A 380 -5.08 8.77 0.01
N GLY A 381 -5.14 8.22 -1.20
CA GLY A 381 -4.73 6.84 -1.48
C GLY A 381 -5.73 5.77 -1.00
N ARG A 382 -5.48 4.53 -1.45
CA ARG A 382 -6.30 3.34 -1.17
C ARG A 382 -5.41 2.11 -1.03
N HIS A 383 -5.90 1.01 -0.46
CA HIS A 383 -5.21 -0.27 -0.59
C HIS A 383 -5.40 -0.78 -2.02
N ILE A 384 -4.35 -1.32 -2.62
CA ILE A 384 -4.36 -1.83 -4.00
C ILE A 384 -4.09 -3.32 -4.02
N ASN A 385 -4.52 -4.00 -5.08
CA ASN A 385 -4.23 -5.41 -5.30
C ASN A 385 -3.11 -5.60 -6.32
N HIS A 386 -2.97 -4.66 -7.27
CA HIS A 386 -1.92 -4.67 -8.29
C HIS A 386 -1.25 -3.29 -8.43
N PRO A 387 0.08 -3.22 -8.68
CA PRO A 387 0.77 -1.95 -8.95
C PRO A 387 0.13 -1.12 -10.08
N GLU A 388 -0.45 -1.77 -11.09
CA GLU A 388 -1.13 -1.15 -12.22
C GLU A 388 -2.34 -0.29 -11.81
N GLU A 389 -2.96 -0.55 -10.66
CA GLU A 389 -4.05 0.29 -10.13
C GLU A 389 -3.61 1.73 -9.86
N VAL A 390 -2.31 1.96 -9.68
CA VAL A 390 -1.72 3.26 -9.36
C VAL A 390 -0.64 3.66 -10.38
N GLY A 391 -0.70 3.09 -11.59
CA GLY A 391 0.18 3.44 -12.70
C GLY A 391 1.37 2.51 -12.93
N GLY A 392 1.59 1.51 -12.06
CA GLY A 392 2.64 0.50 -12.21
C GLY A 392 4.05 1.03 -12.01
N TRP A 393 5.06 0.23 -12.40
CA TRP A 393 6.46 0.66 -12.33
C TRP A 393 6.75 1.85 -13.25
N THR A 394 7.24 2.95 -12.68
CA THR A 394 7.68 4.12 -13.43
C THR A 394 8.99 3.86 -14.18
N GLU A 395 9.06 4.33 -15.43
CA GLU A 395 10.33 4.42 -16.15
C GLU A 395 11.22 5.50 -15.54
N LEU A 396 12.37 5.09 -15.03
CA LEU A 396 13.41 5.98 -14.51
C LEU A 396 14.29 6.44 -15.68
N ALA A 397 14.35 7.76 -15.91
CA ALA A 397 15.12 8.32 -17.00
C ALA A 397 16.62 8.12 -16.76
N SER A 398 17.32 7.68 -17.80
CA SER A 398 18.76 7.47 -17.73
C SER A 398 19.55 8.77 -17.85
N GLY A 399 20.72 8.82 -17.21
CA GLY A 399 21.69 9.92 -17.32
C GLY A 399 23.08 9.38 -17.59
N ALA A 400 23.97 10.24 -18.10
CA ALA A 400 25.38 9.88 -18.21
C ALA A 400 25.99 9.79 -16.80
N ALA A 401 26.72 8.70 -16.53
CA ALA A 401 27.56 8.62 -15.35
C ALA A 401 28.72 9.61 -15.47
N PRO A 402 29.17 10.22 -14.37
CA PRO A 402 30.39 11.02 -14.36
C PRO A 402 31.61 10.22 -14.85
N ASP A 403 32.57 10.93 -15.44
CA ASP A 403 33.87 10.36 -15.76
C ASP A 403 34.61 10.02 -14.45
N ASP A 404 35.19 8.82 -14.41
CA ASP A 404 36.07 8.28 -13.38
C ASP A 404 37.10 7.45 -14.14
N MET A 405 38.33 7.97 -14.22
CA MET A 405 39.39 7.47 -15.07
C MET A 405 40.11 6.26 -14.50
N ASP A 406 40.29 6.17 -13.18
CA ASP A 406 41.01 5.09 -12.51
C ASP A 406 40.08 4.04 -11.87
N LEU A 407 38.76 4.27 -11.95
CA LEU A 407 37.69 3.35 -11.58
C LEU A 407 37.59 3.11 -10.08
N ASP A 408 37.84 4.15 -9.29
CA ASP A 408 37.93 4.08 -7.83
C ASP A 408 36.63 4.44 -7.10
N GLY A 409 35.57 4.83 -7.84
CA GLY A 409 34.28 5.19 -7.26
C GLY A 409 34.05 6.68 -7.10
N MET A 410 35.08 7.51 -7.31
CA MET A 410 35.05 8.96 -7.19
C MET A 410 35.15 9.58 -8.59
N PRO A 411 34.31 10.57 -8.95
CA PRO A 411 34.44 11.26 -10.23
C PRO A 411 35.69 12.13 -10.31
N ASP A 412 36.35 12.15 -11.47
CA ASP A 412 37.56 12.94 -11.73
C ASP A 412 37.38 14.42 -11.29
N ALA A 413 36.19 14.97 -11.55
CA ALA A 413 35.88 16.36 -11.22
C ALA A 413 35.84 16.63 -9.70
N TRP A 414 35.33 15.66 -8.93
CA TRP A 414 35.28 15.76 -7.47
C TRP A 414 36.67 15.59 -6.88
N GLU A 415 37.45 14.63 -7.36
CA GLU A 415 38.83 14.41 -6.92
C GLU A 415 39.70 15.66 -7.11
N LEU A 416 39.63 16.28 -8.29
CA LEU A 416 40.35 17.53 -8.58
C LEU A 416 39.92 18.67 -7.66
N GLU A 417 38.65 18.74 -7.27
CA GLU A 417 38.14 19.73 -6.31
C GLU A 417 38.70 19.49 -4.90
N GLN A 418 38.86 18.23 -4.49
CA GLN A 418 39.45 17.85 -3.21
C GLN A 418 40.99 17.85 -3.21
N GLY A 419 41.62 18.03 -4.38
CA GLY A 419 43.07 18.02 -4.54
C GLY A 419 43.71 16.63 -4.62
N LEU A 420 42.89 15.61 -4.93
CA LEU A 420 43.29 14.23 -5.20
C LEU A 420 43.76 14.06 -6.66
N ASN A 421 44.28 12.88 -7.00
CA ASN A 421 44.79 12.59 -8.33
C ASN A 421 43.88 11.59 -9.06
N PRO A 422 43.15 12.00 -10.13
CA PRO A 422 42.23 11.13 -10.89
C PRO A 422 42.85 9.95 -11.65
N ASN A 423 44.09 9.58 -11.32
CA ASN A 423 44.81 8.46 -11.91
C ASN A 423 45.38 7.53 -10.83
N GLU A 424 45.01 7.70 -9.56
CA GLU A 424 45.52 6.99 -8.40
C GLU A 424 44.40 6.33 -7.57
N ALA A 425 43.82 5.27 -8.13
CA ALA A 425 42.67 4.59 -7.51
C ALA A 425 42.86 4.10 -6.06
N ALA A 426 44.09 4.00 -5.55
CA ALA A 426 44.35 3.61 -4.17
C ALA A 426 43.96 4.71 -3.16
N ASP A 427 43.94 5.98 -3.58
CA ASP A 427 43.66 7.10 -2.69
C ASP A 427 42.19 7.17 -2.24
N ARG A 428 41.28 6.47 -2.91
CA ARG A 428 39.89 6.22 -2.44
C ARG A 428 39.80 5.75 -0.98
N ASN A 429 40.81 4.99 -0.52
CA ASN A 429 40.88 4.40 0.81
C ASN A 429 41.77 5.20 1.78
N GLU A 430 42.36 6.31 1.33
CA GLU A 430 42.99 7.29 2.22
C GLU A 430 41.92 8.12 2.95
N ASP A 431 42.37 8.87 3.96
CA ASP A 431 41.56 9.77 4.77
C ASP A 431 42.18 11.17 4.68
N MET A 432 41.77 11.93 3.66
CA MET A 432 42.39 13.22 3.33
C MET A 432 42.17 14.30 4.39
N ASN A 433 41.10 14.20 5.18
CA ASN A 433 40.69 15.23 6.15
C ASN A 433 40.90 14.80 7.62
N GLY A 434 41.28 13.54 7.86
CA GLY A 434 41.59 12.98 9.18
C GLY A 434 40.36 12.73 10.04
N ASP A 435 39.16 12.63 9.46
CA ASP A 435 37.91 12.43 10.18
C ASP A 435 37.54 10.94 10.39
N GLY A 436 38.35 10.04 9.83
CA GLY A 436 38.21 8.60 9.92
C GLY A 436 37.43 7.96 8.76
N TYR A 437 36.75 8.74 7.93
CA TYR A 437 36.09 8.24 6.72
C TYR A 437 37.07 8.19 5.55
N THR A 438 36.89 7.20 4.68
CA THR A 438 37.66 7.11 3.43
C THR A 438 37.29 8.24 2.47
N ASN A 439 38.18 8.61 1.55
CA ASN A 439 37.90 9.58 0.49
C ASN A 439 36.64 9.19 -0.31
N LEU A 440 36.46 7.89 -0.58
CA LEU A 440 35.23 7.39 -1.21
C LEU A 440 33.98 7.68 -0.37
N GLU A 441 34.01 7.44 0.93
CA GLU A 441 32.88 7.74 1.81
C GLU A 441 32.60 9.24 1.88
N ASN A 442 33.65 10.07 1.88
CA ASN A 442 33.52 11.52 1.80
C ASN A 442 32.82 11.94 0.51
N TYR A 443 33.19 11.34 -0.64
CA TYR A 443 32.47 11.54 -1.89
C TYR A 443 31.00 11.12 -1.78
N LEU A 444 30.72 9.89 -1.33
CA LEU A 444 29.36 9.35 -1.22
C LEU A 444 28.43 10.18 -0.34
N ASN A 445 28.98 10.80 0.72
CA ASN A 445 28.24 11.67 1.64
C ASN A 445 28.14 13.13 1.15
N SER A 446 28.94 13.52 0.15
CA SER A 446 28.85 14.84 -0.50
C SER A 446 27.82 14.91 -1.62
N ILE A 447 27.31 13.76 -2.10
CA ILE A 447 26.32 13.71 -3.17
C ILE A 447 25.01 14.36 -2.69
N VAL A 448 24.58 15.38 -3.41
CA VAL A 448 23.31 16.06 -3.20
C VAL A 448 22.37 15.82 -4.37
N GLY A 449 21.07 15.91 -4.12
CA GLY A 449 20.04 15.74 -5.15
C GLY A 449 19.98 16.94 -6.10
N SER A 450 19.11 16.84 -7.11
CA SER A 450 18.92 17.92 -8.09
C SER A 450 18.44 19.26 -7.49
N GLY A 451 17.96 19.26 -6.24
CA GLY A 451 17.39 20.42 -5.56
C GLY A 451 16.00 20.83 -6.05
N SER A 452 15.43 20.11 -7.04
CA SER A 452 14.09 20.34 -7.53
C SER A 452 13.04 19.62 -6.69
N ILE A 453 11.92 20.32 -6.43
CA ILE A 453 10.76 19.81 -5.70
C ILE A 453 9.85 19.08 -6.70
N ASN A 454 9.35 17.90 -6.34
CA ASN A 454 8.40 17.18 -7.18
C ASN A 454 7.11 18.02 -7.43
N PRO A 455 6.53 17.98 -8.64
CA PRO A 455 5.29 18.71 -8.92
C PRO A 455 4.11 18.13 -8.14
N VAL A 456 3.00 18.84 -8.11
CA VAL A 456 1.72 18.34 -7.57
C VAL A 456 0.75 18.08 -8.71
N VAL A 457 0.04 16.96 -8.66
CA VAL A 457 -1.00 16.60 -9.64
C VAL A 457 -2.17 15.89 -8.97
N ASN A 458 -3.38 16.22 -9.43
CA ASN A 458 -4.59 15.49 -9.08
C ASN A 458 -5.54 15.42 -10.28
N ILE A 459 -6.32 14.35 -10.35
CA ILE A 459 -7.45 14.25 -11.27
C ILE A 459 -8.60 15.08 -10.68
N VAL A 460 -9.24 15.88 -11.53
CA VAL A 460 -10.41 16.73 -11.19
C VAL A 460 -11.70 16.10 -11.72
N SER A 461 -11.64 15.49 -12.90
CA SER A 461 -12.68 14.60 -13.40
C SER A 461 -12.04 13.47 -14.21
N PRO A 462 -12.61 12.28 -14.28
CA PRO A 462 -13.84 11.83 -13.64
C PRO A 462 -13.79 11.87 -12.11
N GLU A 463 -14.95 11.79 -11.45
CA GLU A 463 -15.02 11.58 -9.99
C GLU A 463 -14.76 10.10 -9.66
N MET A 464 -14.36 9.82 -8.41
CA MET A 464 -14.19 8.46 -7.92
C MET A 464 -15.50 7.66 -8.08
N ASN A 465 -15.40 6.46 -8.63
CA ASN A 465 -16.50 5.53 -8.91
C ASN A 465 -17.54 6.04 -9.92
N GLU A 466 -17.18 7.00 -10.79
CA GLU A 466 -18.12 7.50 -11.81
C GLU A 466 -18.60 6.39 -12.78
N LEU A 467 -19.92 6.29 -12.95
CA LEU A 467 -20.58 5.33 -13.83
C LEU A 467 -20.89 5.95 -15.21
N LYS A 468 -20.57 5.24 -16.30
CA LYS A 468 -20.90 5.62 -17.68
C LYS A 468 -21.51 4.45 -18.45
N GLY A 469 -22.43 4.74 -19.36
CA GLY A 469 -22.98 3.75 -20.32
C GLY A 469 -22.10 3.54 -21.55
N GLN A 470 -22.43 2.54 -22.38
CA GLN A 470 -21.68 2.22 -23.59
C GLN A 470 -22.17 3.01 -24.83
N PRO A 471 -21.29 3.31 -25.82
CA PRO A 471 -19.83 3.20 -25.74
C PRO A 471 -19.30 4.20 -24.71
N GLY A 472 -18.40 3.73 -23.82
CA GLY A 472 -17.89 4.55 -22.74
C GLY A 472 -17.12 5.75 -23.29
N LYS A 473 -17.36 6.94 -22.73
CA LYS A 473 -16.65 8.18 -23.09
C LYS A 473 -16.34 8.96 -21.84
N ILE A 474 -15.06 9.24 -21.64
CA ILE A 474 -14.55 9.92 -20.46
C ILE A 474 -13.67 11.09 -20.89
N MET A 475 -13.87 12.22 -20.22
CA MET A 475 -12.97 13.36 -20.28
C MET A 475 -12.17 13.41 -18.98
N ILE A 476 -10.89 13.08 -19.07
CA ILE A 476 -9.98 13.15 -17.93
C ILE A 476 -9.43 14.57 -17.87
N ASN A 477 -9.71 15.28 -16.79
CA ASN A 477 -9.17 16.61 -16.51
C ASN A 477 -8.22 16.49 -15.32
N ALA A 478 -6.98 16.96 -15.48
CA ALA A 478 -6.01 17.00 -14.39
C ALA A 478 -5.61 18.44 -14.07
N GLN A 479 -5.42 18.71 -12.78
CA GLN A 479 -4.78 19.93 -12.31
C GLN A 479 -3.36 19.59 -11.87
N ALA A 480 -2.39 20.34 -12.37
CA ALA A 480 -1.00 20.18 -11.99
C ALA A 480 -0.31 21.54 -11.84
N TYR A 481 0.58 21.66 -10.87
CA TYR A 481 1.46 22.80 -10.70
C TYR A 481 2.80 22.36 -10.11
N ASP A 482 3.82 23.19 -10.31
CA ASP A 482 5.17 22.93 -9.87
C ASP A 482 5.63 24.03 -8.90
N PRO A 483 6.02 23.71 -7.64
CA PRO A 483 6.36 24.73 -6.65
C PRO A 483 7.58 25.60 -6.98
N ASP A 484 8.57 25.07 -7.70
CA ASP A 484 9.84 25.73 -7.99
C ASP A 484 10.11 25.93 -9.49
N GLY A 485 9.14 25.61 -10.34
CA GLY A 485 9.26 25.73 -11.79
C GLY A 485 7.93 25.76 -12.54
N ARG A 486 7.82 24.96 -13.59
CA ARG A 486 6.64 24.80 -14.42
C ARG A 486 6.44 23.35 -14.82
N ILE A 487 5.18 22.96 -14.96
CA ILE A 487 4.80 21.69 -15.58
C ILE A 487 5.22 21.70 -17.06
N ALA A 488 5.99 20.69 -17.47
CA ALA A 488 6.34 20.45 -18.86
C ALA A 488 5.24 19.66 -19.59
N LYS A 489 4.66 18.65 -18.91
CA LYS A 489 3.54 17.86 -19.41
C LYS A 489 2.80 17.13 -18.30
N VAL A 490 1.58 16.70 -18.59
CA VAL A 490 0.82 15.70 -17.82
C VAL A 490 0.56 14.50 -18.71
N GLU A 491 0.97 13.32 -18.27
CA GLU A 491 0.67 12.04 -18.90
C GLU A 491 -0.58 11.44 -18.25
N PHE A 492 -1.44 10.80 -19.03
CA PHE A 492 -2.65 10.14 -18.55
C PHE A 492 -2.51 8.65 -18.75
N LEU A 493 -2.81 7.86 -17.72
CA LEU A 493 -2.67 6.41 -17.73
C LEU A 493 -3.99 5.75 -17.29
N ALA A 494 -4.24 4.54 -17.76
CA ALA A 494 -5.27 3.66 -17.25
C ALA A 494 -4.72 2.26 -16.99
N SER A 495 -4.85 1.77 -15.76
CA SER A 495 -4.35 0.46 -15.31
C SER A 495 -2.89 0.22 -15.74
N GLY A 496 -2.03 1.19 -15.46
CA GLY A 496 -0.60 1.17 -15.84
C GLY A 496 -0.28 1.47 -17.30
N VAL A 497 -1.28 1.55 -18.18
CA VAL A 497 -1.07 1.80 -19.62
C VAL A 497 -1.21 3.28 -19.93
N LYS A 498 -0.19 3.89 -20.53
CA LYS A 498 -0.25 5.29 -21.00
C LYS A 498 -1.29 5.44 -22.12
N LEU A 499 -2.26 6.31 -21.89
CA LEU A 499 -3.27 6.71 -22.87
C LEU A 499 -2.74 7.82 -23.78
N GLY A 500 -2.08 8.82 -23.19
CA GLY A 500 -1.63 10.02 -23.88
C GLY A 500 -0.95 11.02 -22.97
N GLU A 501 -0.65 12.21 -23.49
CA GLU A 501 -0.09 13.32 -22.74
C GLU A 501 -0.60 14.67 -23.26
N ASP A 502 -0.61 15.67 -22.38
CA ASP A 502 -0.94 17.05 -22.70
C ASP A 502 0.15 17.99 -22.15
N THR A 503 0.57 18.95 -22.97
CA THR A 503 1.65 19.90 -22.65
C THR A 503 1.13 21.30 -22.37
N THR A 504 -0.18 21.53 -22.34
CA THR A 504 -0.76 22.87 -22.16
C THR A 504 -1.97 22.85 -21.25
N ALA A 505 -1.92 23.61 -20.14
CA ALA A 505 -3.05 23.75 -19.24
C ALA A 505 -4.25 24.47 -19.93
N PRO A 506 -5.50 24.09 -19.63
CA PRO A 506 -5.90 23.00 -18.75
C PRO A 506 -5.56 21.63 -19.35
N TYR A 507 -4.97 20.72 -18.55
CA TYR A 507 -4.52 19.41 -19.02
C TYR A 507 -5.68 18.44 -19.15
N GLN A 508 -5.89 17.91 -20.36
CA GLN A 508 -7.06 17.08 -20.65
C GLN A 508 -6.72 15.90 -21.56
N TRP A 509 -7.39 14.78 -21.32
CA TRP A 509 -7.34 13.62 -22.21
C TRP A 509 -8.71 13.02 -22.47
N LYS A 510 -9.07 12.92 -23.75
CA LYS A 510 -10.35 12.34 -24.19
C LYS A 510 -10.15 10.86 -24.48
N TRP A 511 -10.91 10.04 -23.79
CA TRP A 511 -10.91 8.59 -23.98
C TRP A 511 -12.31 8.15 -24.42
N ASP A 512 -12.41 7.71 -25.67
CA ASP A 512 -13.67 7.28 -26.30
C ASP A 512 -13.68 5.77 -26.52
N ASP A 513 -14.88 5.24 -26.79
CA ASP A 513 -15.13 3.86 -27.20
C ASP A 513 -14.63 2.80 -26.21
N LEU A 514 -14.71 3.13 -24.91
CA LEU A 514 -14.31 2.19 -23.86
C LEU A 514 -15.27 0.99 -23.80
N PRO A 515 -14.73 -0.24 -23.73
CA PRO A 515 -15.54 -1.42 -23.45
C PRO A 515 -16.02 -1.40 -21.99
N GLU A 516 -16.97 -2.30 -21.70
CA GLU A 516 -17.47 -2.52 -20.35
C GLU A 516 -16.31 -2.94 -19.43
N GLY A 517 -16.26 -2.38 -18.23
CA GLY A 517 -15.21 -2.69 -17.26
C GLY A 517 -14.97 -1.57 -16.26
N SER A 518 -14.11 -1.85 -15.29
CA SER A 518 -13.60 -0.88 -14.33
C SER A 518 -12.19 -0.47 -14.73
N TYR A 519 -11.88 0.84 -14.68
CA TYR A 519 -10.59 1.38 -15.09
C TYR A 519 -9.99 2.25 -14.00
N TYR A 520 -8.72 2.03 -13.72
CA TYR A 520 -7.93 2.81 -12.76
C TYR A 520 -7.19 3.92 -13.47
N ILE A 521 -7.65 5.16 -13.35
CA ILE A 521 -7.09 6.29 -14.07
C ILE A 521 -6.11 7.03 -13.15
N THR A 522 -4.90 7.26 -13.64
CA THR A 522 -3.91 8.12 -12.97
C THR A 522 -3.40 9.20 -13.94
N ALA A 523 -2.89 10.29 -13.36
CA ALA A 523 -2.18 11.34 -14.08
C ALA A 523 -0.75 11.45 -13.53
N ARG A 524 0.23 11.63 -14.42
CA ARG A 524 1.63 11.88 -14.07
C ARG A 524 2.04 13.26 -14.52
N ALA A 525 2.30 14.16 -13.57
CA ALA A 525 2.91 15.44 -13.88
C ALA A 525 4.43 15.29 -14.02
N VAL A 526 4.99 15.92 -15.04
CA VAL A 526 6.44 16.05 -15.25
C VAL A 526 6.76 17.53 -15.35
N ASP A 527 7.68 18.01 -14.52
CA ASP A 527 8.13 19.41 -14.52
C ASP A 527 9.20 19.69 -15.60
N ASN A 528 9.73 20.91 -15.62
CA ASN A 528 10.80 21.31 -16.53
C ASN A 528 12.22 20.87 -16.09
N SER A 529 12.37 20.26 -14.91
CA SER A 529 13.64 19.67 -14.41
C SER A 529 13.69 18.14 -14.63
N GLY A 530 12.55 17.55 -15.01
CA GLY A 530 12.31 16.12 -15.15
C GLY A 530 11.88 15.42 -13.86
N THR A 531 11.61 16.12 -12.76
CA THR A 531 10.94 15.51 -11.60
C THR A 531 9.48 15.20 -11.92
N LYS A 532 8.93 14.21 -11.22
CA LYS A 532 7.65 13.59 -11.57
C LYS A 532 6.83 13.32 -10.32
N THR A 533 5.52 13.35 -10.45
CA THR A 533 4.57 12.88 -9.43
C THR A 533 3.40 12.19 -10.09
N ASP A 534 3.02 11.04 -9.55
CA ASP A 534 1.77 10.37 -9.90
C ASP A 534 0.64 10.89 -9.01
N SER A 535 -0.57 10.99 -9.55
CA SER A 535 -1.77 11.24 -8.77
C SER A 535 -2.24 9.97 -8.07
N ASP A 536 -3.11 10.15 -7.09
CA ASP A 536 -4.05 9.10 -6.70
C ASP A 536 -4.81 8.54 -7.91
N ALA A 537 -5.21 7.28 -7.79
CA ALA A 537 -6.05 6.63 -8.77
C ALA A 537 -7.52 7.04 -8.60
N VAL A 538 -8.16 7.40 -9.71
CA VAL A 538 -9.61 7.54 -9.80
C VAL A 538 -10.16 6.33 -10.55
N VAL A 539 -11.11 5.63 -9.94
CA VAL A 539 -11.77 4.48 -10.57
C VAL A 539 -13.01 4.94 -11.31
N VAL A 540 -13.23 4.40 -12.50
CA VAL A 540 -14.45 4.60 -13.28
C VAL A 540 -15.01 3.29 -13.77
N HIS A 541 -16.33 3.23 -13.93
CA HIS A 541 -17.03 2.01 -14.32
C HIS A 541 -17.84 2.26 -15.60
N ILE A 542 -17.53 1.49 -16.64
CA ILE A 542 -18.29 1.46 -17.88
C ILE A 542 -19.27 0.30 -17.83
N ASN A 543 -20.56 0.61 -18.00
CA ASN A 543 -21.69 -0.30 -17.96
C ASN A 543 -22.31 -0.47 -19.35
N ALA A 544 -22.86 -1.64 -19.58
CA ALA A 544 -23.44 -2.06 -20.83
C ALA A 544 -24.93 -1.64 -20.92
N ASP A 545 -25.42 -1.28 -22.11
CA ASP A 545 -26.80 -0.80 -22.28
C ASP A 545 -27.84 -1.91 -22.57
N GLY A 546 -27.62 -3.16 -22.12
CA GLY A 546 -28.51 -4.27 -22.50
C GLY A 546 -29.79 -4.37 -21.66
N GLU A 547 -30.75 -5.12 -22.21
CA GLU A 547 -32.03 -5.42 -21.56
C GLU A 547 -31.92 -6.70 -20.73
N LEU A 548 -32.69 -6.79 -19.63
CA LEU A 548 -32.68 -7.93 -18.71
C LEU A 548 -33.68 -9.05 -19.06
N GLY A 549 -34.45 -8.88 -20.14
CA GLY A 549 -35.50 -9.83 -20.50
C GLY A 549 -36.56 -9.97 -19.41
N ALA A 550 -36.72 -11.19 -18.88
CA ALA A 550 -37.69 -11.48 -17.81
C ALA A 550 -37.20 -11.09 -16.40
N TRP A 551 -35.93 -10.72 -16.25
CA TRP A 551 -35.34 -10.37 -14.96
C TRP A 551 -35.59 -8.90 -14.61
N SER A 552 -35.76 -8.63 -13.31
CA SER A 552 -35.67 -7.29 -12.73
C SER A 552 -34.32 -7.15 -12.00
N SER A 553 -33.85 -5.93 -11.79
CA SER A 553 -32.69 -5.68 -10.91
C SER A 553 -32.90 -4.48 -10.00
N SER A 554 -32.29 -4.54 -8.82
CA SER A 554 -32.26 -3.43 -7.87
C SER A 554 -31.10 -3.59 -6.89
N ASP A 555 -30.60 -2.47 -6.38
CA ASP A 555 -29.80 -2.47 -5.16
C ASP A 555 -30.70 -2.75 -3.94
N ILE A 556 -30.18 -3.57 -3.04
CA ILE A 556 -30.71 -3.78 -1.70
C ILE A 556 -29.82 -2.99 -0.77
N GLY A 557 -30.42 -2.17 0.11
CA GLY A 557 -29.66 -1.33 1.04
C GLY A 557 -28.86 -0.22 0.37
N GLU A 558 -27.88 0.34 1.09
CA GLU A 558 -26.97 1.37 0.59
C GLU A 558 -25.66 0.72 0.12
N THR A 559 -25.47 0.64 -1.20
CA THR A 559 -24.32 -0.05 -1.83
C THR A 559 -23.10 0.84 -2.05
N GLY A 560 -23.22 2.16 -1.83
CA GLY A 560 -22.20 3.17 -2.18
C GLY A 560 -22.16 3.44 -3.69
N ILE A 561 -21.87 2.40 -4.47
CA ILE A 561 -21.87 2.43 -5.94
C ILE A 561 -23.15 1.78 -6.45
N GLU A 562 -23.87 2.47 -7.35
CA GLU A 562 -25.09 1.95 -7.98
C GLU A 562 -24.78 0.66 -8.76
N GLY A 563 -25.56 -0.39 -8.47
CA GLY A 563 -25.41 -1.68 -9.12
C GLY A 563 -25.88 -1.68 -10.57
N HIS A 564 -25.42 -2.66 -11.33
CA HIS A 564 -25.73 -2.79 -12.75
C HIS A 564 -25.91 -4.24 -13.16
N ALA A 565 -26.78 -4.48 -14.13
CA ALA A 565 -26.92 -5.79 -14.74
C ALA A 565 -27.20 -5.69 -16.25
N ASP A 566 -26.65 -6.64 -16.99
CA ASP A 566 -26.75 -6.71 -18.45
C ASP A 566 -26.88 -8.17 -18.89
N LEU A 567 -27.87 -8.50 -19.72
CA LEU A 567 -28.07 -9.84 -20.29
C LEU A 567 -27.80 -9.82 -21.79
N ARG A 568 -26.72 -10.48 -22.22
CA ARG A 568 -26.33 -10.59 -23.63
C ARG A 568 -26.03 -12.04 -24.00
N ASN A 569 -26.74 -12.54 -25.02
CA ASN A 569 -26.54 -13.90 -25.55
C ASN A 569 -26.61 -15.01 -24.47
N GLY A 570 -27.49 -14.85 -23.48
CA GLY A 570 -27.66 -15.83 -22.39
C GLY A 570 -26.59 -15.73 -21.28
N VAL A 571 -25.73 -14.72 -21.33
CA VAL A 571 -24.75 -14.40 -20.28
C VAL A 571 -25.21 -13.14 -19.56
N LEU A 572 -25.37 -13.24 -18.24
CA LEU A 572 -25.75 -12.14 -17.36
C LEU A 572 -24.51 -11.61 -16.63
N THR A 573 -24.14 -10.37 -16.89
CA THR A 573 -23.18 -9.62 -16.07
C THR A 573 -23.95 -8.94 -14.95
N VAL A 574 -23.47 -9.06 -13.71
CA VAL A 574 -24.05 -8.44 -12.52
C VAL A 574 -22.95 -7.74 -11.76
N LYS A 575 -23.14 -6.46 -11.47
CA LYS A 575 -22.19 -5.61 -10.74
C LYS A 575 -22.84 -4.97 -9.54
N GLY A 576 -22.10 -4.89 -8.43
CA GLY A 576 -22.62 -4.29 -7.22
C GLY A 576 -21.55 -4.02 -6.17
N GLY A 577 -21.78 -2.98 -5.39
CA GLY A 577 -21.07 -2.70 -4.13
C GLY A 577 -21.75 -3.35 -2.93
N GLY A 578 -21.37 -2.94 -1.73
CA GLY A 578 -22.00 -3.32 -0.48
C GLY A 578 -21.45 -4.60 0.17
N ASN A 579 -22.17 -5.06 1.20
CA ASN A 579 -21.87 -6.28 1.94
C ASN A 579 -23.14 -7.05 2.32
N ILE A 580 -23.28 -8.29 1.82
CA ILE A 580 -24.40 -9.19 2.13
C ILE A 580 -24.42 -9.56 3.62
N ASP A 581 -23.26 -9.74 4.25
CA ASP A 581 -23.15 -10.10 5.68
C ASP A 581 -22.44 -8.96 6.44
N PRO A 582 -23.18 -7.89 6.78
CA PRO A 582 -22.61 -6.67 7.38
C PRO A 582 -22.07 -6.89 8.79
N LEU A 583 -22.31 -8.05 9.42
CA LEU A 583 -21.76 -8.37 10.74
C LEU A 583 -20.47 -9.20 10.67
N PHE A 584 -20.02 -9.53 9.47
CA PHE A 584 -18.80 -10.30 9.27
C PHE A 584 -17.53 -9.47 9.57
N ALA A 585 -16.42 -10.16 9.90
CA ALA A 585 -15.16 -9.58 10.35
C ALA A 585 -14.73 -8.32 9.56
N GLY A 586 -14.38 -7.26 10.30
CA GLY A 586 -14.06 -5.93 9.73
C GLY A 586 -15.22 -4.92 9.83
N ASN A 587 -16.42 -5.38 10.18
CA ASN A 587 -17.63 -4.54 10.22
C ASN A 587 -18.24 -4.33 11.60
N SER A 588 -17.41 -4.21 12.63
CA SER A 588 -17.89 -3.79 13.95
C SER A 588 -18.62 -2.44 13.84
N GLY A 589 -19.71 -2.30 14.59
CA GLY A 589 -20.55 -1.10 14.57
C GLY A 589 -21.64 -1.09 13.49
N ARG A 590 -21.68 -2.08 12.59
CA ARG A 590 -22.82 -2.29 11.67
C ARG A 590 -23.92 -3.15 12.30
N THR A 591 -25.12 -3.07 11.74
CA THR A 591 -26.29 -3.88 12.09
C THR A 591 -26.73 -4.76 10.92
N ASN A 592 -27.71 -5.62 11.18
CA ASN A 592 -28.36 -6.44 10.17
C ASN A 592 -29.09 -5.61 9.09
N GLU A 593 -29.51 -4.39 9.43
CA GLU A 593 -30.17 -3.47 8.50
C GLU A 593 -29.20 -2.84 7.49
N ASP A 594 -27.89 -2.85 7.79
CA ASP A 594 -26.83 -2.35 6.90
C ASP A 594 -26.46 -3.34 5.78
N GLN A 595 -27.25 -4.40 5.58
CA GLN A 595 -27.04 -5.33 4.48
C GLN A 595 -27.23 -4.59 3.16
N SER A 596 -26.23 -4.65 2.30
CA SER A 596 -26.31 -4.07 0.97
C SER A 596 -25.65 -4.89 -0.12
N PHE A 597 -26.25 -4.92 -1.31
CA PHE A 597 -25.76 -5.68 -2.47
C PHE A 597 -26.62 -5.39 -3.72
N HIS A 598 -26.15 -5.78 -4.90
CA HIS A 598 -26.96 -5.73 -6.12
C HIS A 598 -27.66 -7.07 -6.38
N TYR A 599 -28.95 -7.02 -6.72
CA TYR A 599 -29.78 -8.20 -6.90
C TYR A 599 -30.51 -8.21 -8.24
N VAL A 600 -30.37 -9.30 -9.01
CA VAL A 600 -31.11 -9.56 -10.25
C VAL A 600 -32.06 -10.72 -10.00
N TYR A 601 -33.36 -10.53 -10.18
CA TYR A 601 -34.37 -11.45 -9.66
C TYR A 601 -35.64 -11.56 -10.51
N GLN A 602 -36.38 -12.65 -10.27
CA GLN A 602 -37.79 -12.78 -10.63
C GLN A 602 -38.63 -13.03 -9.38
N GLN A 603 -39.86 -12.52 -9.38
CA GLN A 603 -40.84 -12.80 -8.32
C GLN A 603 -41.67 -14.02 -8.70
N LEU A 604 -41.70 -15.03 -7.84
CA LEU A 604 -42.41 -16.29 -8.06
C LEU A 604 -43.29 -16.67 -6.86
N GLU A 605 -44.15 -17.65 -7.09
CA GLU A 605 -44.95 -18.35 -6.09
C GLU A 605 -44.72 -19.88 -6.22
N GLY A 606 -44.95 -20.64 -5.15
CA GLY A 606 -44.85 -22.11 -5.19
C GLY A 606 -43.43 -22.65 -5.11
N ASP A 607 -43.14 -23.72 -5.84
CA ASP A 607 -41.84 -24.40 -5.85
C ASP A 607 -40.98 -23.88 -7.01
N ALA A 608 -39.67 -23.79 -6.79
CA ALA A 608 -38.74 -23.25 -7.78
C ALA A 608 -37.37 -23.91 -7.73
N GLU A 609 -36.73 -24.02 -8.88
CA GLU A 609 -35.33 -24.42 -9.03
C GLU A 609 -34.61 -23.39 -9.90
N LEU A 610 -33.52 -22.81 -9.38
CA LEU A 610 -32.62 -21.93 -10.12
C LEU A 610 -31.25 -22.59 -10.23
N VAL A 611 -30.73 -22.69 -11.45
CA VAL A 611 -29.38 -23.16 -11.76
C VAL A 611 -28.63 -22.07 -12.51
N ALA A 612 -27.37 -21.82 -12.18
CA ALA A 612 -26.48 -20.97 -12.96
C ALA A 612 -25.02 -21.40 -12.82
N ARG A 613 -24.22 -21.09 -13.84
CA ARG A 613 -22.76 -21.18 -13.80
C ARG A 613 -22.18 -19.80 -13.57
N LEU A 614 -21.43 -19.62 -12.48
CA LEU A 614 -20.64 -18.42 -12.22
C LEU A 614 -19.31 -18.56 -12.97
N ASP A 615 -19.14 -17.78 -14.04
CA ASP A 615 -17.99 -17.85 -14.95
C ASP A 615 -16.80 -17.04 -14.46
N GLN A 616 -17.07 -15.92 -13.79
CA GLN A 616 -16.06 -15.00 -13.27
C GLN A 616 -16.66 -14.16 -12.14
N LEU A 617 -15.83 -13.73 -11.21
CA LEU A 617 -16.09 -12.66 -10.24
C LEU A 617 -14.83 -11.81 -10.06
N SER A 618 -14.98 -10.60 -9.55
CA SER A 618 -13.85 -9.73 -9.20
C SER A 618 -13.38 -10.00 -7.76
N GLU A 619 -12.09 -9.89 -7.50
CA GLU A 619 -11.50 -10.00 -6.16
C GLU A 619 -11.30 -8.60 -5.60
N THR A 620 -12.34 -8.06 -4.95
CA THR A 620 -12.36 -6.66 -4.49
C THR A 620 -11.85 -6.54 -3.07
N ALA A 621 -12.49 -7.26 -2.16
CA ALA A 621 -12.20 -7.26 -0.74
C ALA A 621 -12.47 -8.65 -0.17
N PRO A 622 -11.90 -8.98 0.98
CA PRO A 622 -12.14 -10.25 1.64
C PRO A 622 -13.61 -10.47 1.88
N HIS A 623 -14.07 -11.69 1.60
CA HIS A 623 -15.45 -12.10 1.71
C HIS A 623 -16.41 -11.39 0.75
N ASN A 624 -15.94 -10.84 -0.38
CA ASN A 624 -16.87 -10.50 -1.45
C ASN A 624 -17.56 -11.77 -1.98
N ARG A 625 -18.84 -11.65 -2.34
CA ARG A 625 -19.76 -12.77 -2.57
C ARG A 625 -20.47 -12.64 -3.91
N SER A 626 -20.74 -13.80 -4.51
CA SER A 626 -21.52 -13.89 -5.73
C SER A 626 -22.20 -15.25 -5.82
N GLY A 627 -23.51 -15.28 -6.08
CA GLY A 627 -24.24 -16.53 -6.09
C GLY A 627 -25.73 -16.38 -6.35
N LEU A 628 -26.44 -17.47 -6.07
CA LEU A 628 -27.89 -17.58 -6.19
C LEU A 628 -28.54 -17.30 -4.85
N MET A 629 -29.57 -16.48 -4.85
CA MET A 629 -30.28 -16.06 -3.64
C MET A 629 -31.80 -16.22 -3.82
N ILE A 630 -32.48 -16.53 -2.71
CA ILE A 630 -33.92 -16.43 -2.55
C ILE A 630 -34.23 -15.54 -1.35
N ARG A 631 -35.24 -14.67 -1.44
CA ARG A 631 -35.64 -13.74 -0.39
C ARG A 631 -37.15 -13.58 -0.28
N SER A 632 -37.65 -13.31 0.94
CA SER A 632 -39.06 -12.98 1.16
C SER A 632 -39.45 -11.59 0.66
N SER A 633 -38.51 -10.64 0.63
CA SER A 633 -38.73 -9.28 0.15
C SER A 633 -37.43 -8.63 -0.35
N LEU A 634 -37.56 -7.43 -0.93
CA LEU A 634 -36.45 -6.58 -1.36
C LEU A 634 -35.97 -5.63 -0.26
N ASN A 635 -36.48 -5.75 0.97
CA ASN A 635 -35.97 -4.95 2.08
C ASN A 635 -34.60 -5.50 2.54
N PRO A 636 -33.70 -4.62 3.03
CA PRO A 636 -32.60 -5.06 3.87
C PRO A 636 -33.12 -5.89 5.05
N ALA A 637 -32.35 -6.89 5.47
CA ALA A 637 -32.70 -7.81 6.57
C ALA A 637 -33.91 -8.74 6.35
N ALA A 638 -34.43 -8.86 5.13
CA ALA A 638 -35.45 -9.85 4.79
C ALA A 638 -35.00 -11.29 5.08
N LYS A 639 -35.96 -12.20 5.23
CA LYS A 639 -35.65 -13.64 5.24
C LYS A 639 -34.98 -14.01 3.92
N GLU A 640 -33.87 -14.73 3.98
CA GLU A 640 -33.06 -15.03 2.80
C GLU A 640 -32.32 -16.36 2.92
N ALA A 641 -32.02 -16.98 1.78
CA ALA A 641 -31.00 -18.01 1.67
C ALA A 641 -30.20 -17.81 0.40
N MET A 642 -28.89 -18.07 0.47
CA MET A 642 -27.99 -17.90 -0.66
C MET A 642 -26.98 -19.05 -0.72
N ILE A 643 -26.68 -19.50 -1.93
CA ILE A 643 -25.57 -20.40 -2.23
C ILE A 643 -24.67 -19.74 -3.27
N GLY A 644 -23.37 -19.70 -3.02
CA GLY A 644 -22.45 -19.05 -3.94
C GLY A 644 -21.01 -19.10 -3.49
N PHE A 645 -20.17 -18.36 -4.22
CA PHE A 645 -18.81 -18.10 -3.79
C PHE A 645 -18.74 -16.97 -2.77
N SER A 646 -17.80 -17.14 -1.85
CA SER A 646 -17.21 -16.11 -1.02
C SER A 646 -15.70 -16.17 -1.24
N VAL A 647 -15.08 -15.05 -1.60
CA VAL A 647 -13.62 -14.96 -1.75
C VAL A 647 -12.99 -14.96 -0.36
N ARG A 648 -12.14 -15.96 -0.08
CA ARG A 648 -11.50 -16.13 1.21
C ARG A 648 -10.10 -16.63 0.99
N GLY A 649 -9.13 -15.77 1.19
CA GLY A 649 -7.79 -16.17 0.81
C GLY A 649 -7.51 -15.80 -0.65
N ASP A 650 -6.67 -16.61 -1.26
CA ASP A 650 -6.56 -16.81 -2.71
C ASP A 650 -7.59 -17.83 -3.23
N GLN A 651 -8.64 -18.13 -2.44
CA GLN A 651 -9.55 -19.23 -2.72
C GLN A 651 -10.98 -18.75 -2.89
N TYR A 652 -11.69 -19.42 -3.79
CA TYR A 652 -13.14 -19.37 -3.83
C TYR A 652 -13.70 -20.48 -2.95
N CYS A 653 -14.50 -20.06 -1.97
CA CYS A 653 -15.20 -20.96 -1.07
C CYS A 653 -16.68 -21.03 -1.42
N SER A 654 -17.23 -22.23 -1.60
CA SER A 654 -18.68 -22.41 -1.66
C SER A 654 -19.26 -22.35 -0.25
N VAL A 655 -20.23 -21.46 -0.04
CA VAL A 655 -20.85 -21.23 1.27
C VAL A 655 -22.35 -21.10 1.10
N PHE A 656 -23.12 -21.72 2.01
CA PHE A 656 -24.55 -21.51 2.12
C PHE A 656 -24.84 -20.54 3.26
N TYR A 657 -25.52 -19.44 2.94
CA TYR A 657 -25.94 -18.39 3.86
C TYR A 657 -27.45 -18.44 4.07
N SER A 658 -27.92 -18.11 5.27
CA SER A 658 -29.34 -18.01 5.54
C SER A 658 -29.69 -17.05 6.66
N ARG A 659 -30.86 -16.44 6.54
CA ARG A 659 -31.55 -15.69 7.57
C ARG A 659 -33.01 -16.15 7.58
N GLN A 660 -33.38 -16.95 8.59
CA GLN A 660 -34.72 -17.57 8.63
C GLN A 660 -35.80 -16.64 9.21
N GLU A 661 -35.39 -15.59 9.93
CA GLU A 661 -36.28 -14.58 10.51
C GLU A 661 -35.87 -13.18 10.07
N GLU A 662 -36.86 -12.33 9.79
CA GLU A 662 -36.64 -10.94 9.41
C GLU A 662 -35.92 -10.19 10.54
N GLY A 663 -34.87 -9.42 10.21
CA GLY A 663 -34.01 -8.78 11.20
C GLY A 663 -33.07 -9.73 11.96
N GLY A 664 -33.19 -11.05 11.77
CA GLY A 664 -32.33 -12.06 12.38
C GLY A 664 -30.88 -12.00 11.87
N GLN A 665 -29.95 -12.62 12.59
CA GLN A 665 -28.56 -12.74 12.14
C GLN A 665 -28.43 -13.73 10.98
N MET A 666 -27.48 -13.47 10.10
CA MET A 666 -27.12 -14.42 9.06
C MET A 666 -26.34 -15.59 9.65
N VAL A 667 -26.69 -16.80 9.22
CA VAL A 667 -26.01 -18.05 9.55
C VAL A 667 -25.38 -18.58 8.28
N GLN A 668 -24.11 -18.99 8.37
CA GLN A 668 -23.36 -19.57 7.26
C GLN A 668 -22.91 -20.99 7.59
N THR A 669 -22.85 -21.86 6.58
CA THR A 669 -22.20 -23.16 6.72
C THR A 669 -20.68 -23.03 6.81
N PRO A 670 -19.97 -24.07 7.30
CA PRO A 670 -18.53 -24.16 7.10
C PRO A 670 -18.20 -24.03 5.60
N PRO A 671 -17.24 -23.16 5.21
CA PRO A 671 -16.90 -22.96 3.82
C PRO A 671 -16.29 -24.22 3.21
N ILE A 672 -16.66 -24.54 1.96
CA ILE A 672 -16.02 -25.59 1.17
C ILE A 672 -14.97 -24.93 0.26
N PRO A 673 -13.66 -25.09 0.55
CA PRO A 673 -12.59 -24.29 -0.06
C PRO A 673 -12.08 -24.89 -1.39
N SER A 674 -11.05 -24.24 -1.94
CA SER A 674 -10.25 -24.70 -3.08
C SER A 674 -11.06 -24.93 -4.37
N LEU A 675 -12.02 -24.05 -4.65
CA LEU A 675 -12.80 -24.05 -5.87
C LEU A 675 -12.27 -22.99 -6.85
N SER A 676 -12.66 -23.10 -8.11
CA SER A 676 -12.27 -22.19 -9.19
C SER A 676 -13.46 -21.87 -10.07
N THR A 677 -13.46 -20.70 -10.71
CA THR A 677 -14.38 -20.41 -11.81
C THR A 677 -13.91 -21.09 -13.11
N PRO A 678 -14.82 -21.44 -14.04
CA PRO A 678 -16.28 -21.41 -13.88
C PRO A 678 -16.79 -22.49 -12.92
N TYR A 679 -17.89 -22.22 -12.19
CA TYR A 679 -18.46 -23.17 -11.22
C TYR A 679 -19.99 -23.10 -11.17
N TRP A 680 -20.65 -24.21 -10.88
CA TRP A 680 -22.11 -24.28 -10.89
C TRP A 680 -22.72 -24.22 -9.51
N PHE A 681 -23.84 -23.50 -9.42
CA PHE A 681 -24.69 -23.43 -8.25
C PHE A 681 -26.13 -23.77 -8.62
N LYS A 682 -26.85 -24.37 -7.67
CA LYS A 682 -28.27 -24.64 -7.78
C LYS A 682 -28.97 -24.35 -6.45
N LEU A 683 -30.09 -23.65 -6.51
CA LEU A 683 -30.93 -23.32 -5.37
C LEU A 683 -32.34 -23.85 -5.63
N VAL A 684 -32.84 -24.69 -4.73
CA VAL A 684 -34.15 -25.35 -4.83
C VAL A 684 -35.02 -24.93 -3.66
N LYS A 685 -36.26 -24.53 -3.94
CA LYS A 685 -37.33 -24.36 -2.95
C LYS A 685 -38.43 -25.39 -3.21
N GLU A 686 -38.69 -26.23 -2.22
CA GLU A 686 -39.78 -27.22 -2.19
C GLU A 686 -40.61 -27.03 -0.90
N GLY A 687 -41.83 -26.51 -1.04
CA GLY A 687 -42.63 -26.03 0.09
C GLY A 687 -41.87 -24.96 0.88
N ASP A 688 -41.69 -25.21 2.18
CA ASP A 688 -40.90 -24.35 3.08
C ASP A 688 -39.42 -24.75 3.12
N THR A 689 -38.97 -25.75 2.34
CA THR A 689 -37.58 -26.21 2.37
C THR A 689 -36.78 -25.51 1.28
N ILE A 690 -35.62 -24.95 1.65
CA ILE A 690 -34.66 -24.38 0.71
C ILE A 690 -33.37 -25.18 0.80
N THR A 691 -32.87 -25.66 -0.35
CA THR A 691 -31.65 -26.45 -0.43
C THR A 691 -30.69 -25.85 -1.46
N GLY A 692 -29.44 -25.67 -1.05
CA GLY A 692 -28.35 -25.18 -1.90
C GLY A 692 -27.40 -26.31 -2.30
N TYR A 693 -27.09 -26.37 -3.59
CA TYR A 693 -26.18 -27.33 -4.19
C TYR A 693 -25.10 -26.62 -4.97
N HIS A 694 -23.99 -27.33 -5.18
CA HIS A 694 -22.92 -26.88 -6.05
C HIS A 694 -22.39 -28.02 -6.93
N SER A 695 -21.68 -27.69 -8.01
CA SER A 695 -21.13 -28.68 -8.94
C SER A 695 -19.96 -28.11 -9.75
N SER A 696 -18.98 -28.96 -10.06
CA SER A 696 -17.90 -28.62 -11.00
C SER A 696 -18.27 -28.85 -12.47
N ASP A 697 -19.31 -29.65 -12.76
CA ASP A 697 -19.69 -30.04 -14.12
C ASP A 697 -21.14 -29.73 -14.50
N GLY A 698 -21.95 -29.24 -13.55
CA GLY A 698 -23.36 -28.90 -13.75
C GLY A 698 -24.31 -30.10 -13.79
N THR A 699 -23.80 -31.32 -13.59
CA THR A 699 -24.57 -32.58 -13.68
C THR A 699 -24.50 -33.40 -12.39
N ALA A 700 -23.33 -33.48 -11.76
CA ALA A 700 -23.12 -34.12 -10.47
C ALA A 700 -23.25 -33.08 -9.35
N TRP A 701 -24.39 -33.08 -8.67
CA TRP A 701 -24.72 -32.11 -7.63
C TRP A 701 -24.38 -32.62 -6.24
N THR A 702 -23.66 -31.82 -5.47
CA THR A 702 -23.43 -32.04 -4.04
C THR A 702 -24.24 -31.03 -3.23
N GLU A 703 -24.99 -31.51 -2.26
CA GLU A 703 -25.71 -30.66 -1.31
C GLU A 703 -24.73 -29.97 -0.38
N VAL A 704 -24.87 -28.65 -0.23
CA VAL A 704 -24.09 -27.85 0.72
C VAL A 704 -24.88 -27.66 2.02
N SER A 705 -26.18 -27.37 1.92
CA SER A 705 -27.08 -27.26 3.07
C SER A 705 -28.54 -27.30 2.65
N SER A 706 -29.41 -27.71 3.59
CA SER A 706 -30.86 -27.60 3.50
C SER A 706 -31.43 -26.97 4.78
N ILE A 707 -32.39 -26.05 4.64
CA ILE A 707 -33.06 -25.36 5.76
C ILE A 707 -34.57 -25.33 5.56
N THR A 708 -35.32 -25.16 6.65
CA THR A 708 -36.76 -24.88 6.62
C THR A 708 -36.99 -23.39 6.91
N MET A 709 -37.73 -22.71 6.04
CA MET A 709 -38.04 -21.29 6.14
C MET A 709 -39.49 -21.03 5.73
N ALA A 710 -40.37 -20.96 6.72
CA ALA A 710 -41.79 -20.70 6.50
C ALA A 710 -42.07 -19.24 6.10
N GLY A 711 -43.17 -19.04 5.38
CA GLY A 711 -43.66 -17.70 4.97
C GLY A 711 -43.05 -17.17 3.69
N LEU A 712 -42.69 -18.07 2.76
CA LEU A 712 -42.22 -17.76 1.40
C LEU A 712 -43.28 -18.18 0.35
N ASP A 713 -44.53 -17.74 0.54
CA ASP A 713 -45.61 -18.00 -0.43
C ASP A 713 -45.34 -17.28 -1.76
N THR A 714 -44.93 -16.01 -1.65
CA THR A 714 -44.39 -15.19 -2.73
C THR A 714 -42.97 -14.80 -2.36
N PHE A 715 -42.02 -14.96 -3.28
CA PHE A 715 -40.61 -14.73 -3.01
C PHE A 715 -39.88 -14.21 -4.26
N TYR A 716 -38.66 -13.73 -4.05
CA TYR A 716 -37.77 -13.26 -5.11
C TYR A 716 -36.58 -14.21 -5.19
N ILE A 717 -36.32 -14.79 -6.36
CA ILE A 717 -35.18 -15.70 -6.60
C ILE A 717 -34.32 -15.20 -7.76
N GLY A 718 -33.00 -15.30 -7.64
CA GLY A 718 -32.08 -14.79 -8.67
C GLY A 718 -30.61 -14.76 -8.26
N MET A 719 -29.85 -13.83 -8.84
CA MET A 719 -28.40 -13.67 -8.66
C MET A 719 -28.09 -12.45 -7.80
N ALA A 720 -27.31 -12.65 -6.75
CA ALA A 720 -26.90 -11.59 -5.82
C ALA A 720 -25.37 -11.43 -5.81
N VAL A 721 -24.90 -10.19 -5.82
CA VAL A 721 -23.47 -9.85 -5.77
C VAL A 721 -23.20 -8.70 -4.80
N ASP A 722 -22.15 -8.84 -3.99
CA ASP A 722 -21.61 -7.75 -3.18
C ASP A 722 -20.12 -7.55 -3.49
N ALA A 723 -19.53 -6.48 -2.96
CA ALA A 723 -18.10 -6.20 -3.10
C ALA A 723 -17.29 -6.42 -1.82
N GLY A 724 -17.91 -6.98 -0.77
CA GLY A 724 -17.26 -7.24 0.51
C GLY A 724 -16.91 -5.97 1.29
N ASP A 725 -17.67 -4.88 1.09
CA ASP A 725 -17.32 -3.58 1.66
C ASP A 725 -17.17 -3.63 3.18
N GLU A 726 -16.07 -3.05 3.63
CA GLU A 726 -15.72 -3.01 5.04
C GLU A 726 -16.25 -1.75 5.72
N ASN A 727 -16.17 -1.67 7.04
CA ASN A 727 -16.57 -0.48 7.78
C ASN A 727 -15.47 0.60 7.72
N ASN A 728 -15.22 1.09 6.52
CA ASN A 728 -14.38 2.24 6.19
C ASN A 728 -15.02 3.04 5.03
N PRO A 729 -14.49 4.24 4.70
CA PRO A 729 -14.98 5.03 3.56
C PRO A 729 -14.71 4.50 2.15
N VAL A 730 -14.04 3.35 1.99
CA VAL A 730 -13.71 2.81 0.66
C VAL A 730 -14.86 1.97 0.13
N GLU A 731 -15.35 2.34 -1.04
CA GLU A 731 -16.38 1.60 -1.76
C GLU A 731 -15.73 0.73 -2.84
N ASN A 732 -16.14 -0.53 -2.92
CA ASN A 732 -15.68 -1.47 -3.93
C ASN A 732 -16.79 -1.84 -4.91
N TYR A 733 -16.41 -2.33 -6.10
CA TYR A 733 -17.35 -2.74 -7.13
C TYR A 733 -17.00 -4.10 -7.70
N ASN A 734 -17.77 -5.11 -7.32
CA ASN A 734 -17.59 -6.46 -7.84
C ASN A 734 -18.32 -6.60 -9.17
N THR A 735 -17.67 -7.21 -10.16
CA THR A 735 -18.29 -7.65 -11.42
C THR A 735 -18.28 -9.17 -11.49
N SER A 736 -19.47 -9.76 -11.60
CA SER A 736 -19.67 -11.20 -11.71
C SER A 736 -20.44 -11.57 -12.97
N VAL A 737 -20.05 -12.68 -13.59
CA VAL A 737 -20.58 -13.14 -14.88
C VAL A 737 -21.24 -14.50 -14.69
N PHE A 738 -22.52 -14.60 -15.03
CA PHE A 738 -23.31 -15.82 -14.93
C PHE A 738 -23.73 -16.29 -16.33
N SER A 739 -23.55 -17.58 -16.63
CA SER A 739 -24.07 -18.22 -17.84
C SER A 739 -24.92 -19.44 -17.50
N GLU A 740 -25.57 -20.00 -18.53
CA GLU A 740 -26.41 -21.20 -18.38
C GLU A 740 -27.50 -21.04 -17.30
N VAL A 741 -28.06 -19.83 -17.18
CA VAL A 741 -29.08 -19.51 -16.18
C VAL A 741 -30.40 -20.19 -16.55
N GLN A 742 -30.88 -21.08 -15.69
CA GLN A 742 -32.12 -21.84 -15.87
C GLN A 742 -32.99 -21.67 -14.63
N LEU A 743 -34.19 -21.10 -14.82
CA LEU A 743 -35.20 -20.93 -13.78
C LEU A 743 -36.42 -21.78 -14.12
N LEU A 744 -36.76 -22.73 -13.26
CA LEU A 744 -37.92 -23.60 -13.36
C LEU A 744 -38.87 -23.29 -12.21
N GLN A 745 -40.13 -23.00 -12.52
CA GLN A 745 -41.23 -22.90 -11.57
C GLN A 745 -42.11 -24.13 -11.71
N GLN A 746 -42.41 -24.82 -10.60
CA GLN A 746 -43.18 -26.07 -10.59
C GLN A 746 -44.62 -25.87 -10.08
#